data_AF-A0A6C2U3A2-F1
#
_entry.id   AF-A0A6C2U3A2-F1
#
_cell.length_a   1.000
_cell.length_b   1.000
_cell.length_c   1.000
_cell.angle_alpha   90.00
_cell.angle_beta   90.00
_cell.angle_gamma   90.00
#
_symmetry.space_group_name_H-M   'P 1'
#
loop_
_entity.id
_entity.type
_entity.pdbx_description
1 polymer ?
#
loop_
_entity_poly.entity_id
_entity_poly.type
_entity_poly.pdbx_seq_one_letter_code
_entity_poly.pdbx_strand_id
1 'polypeptide(L)'
;MHIRTHVMISILASAAIAYSATGSKMNKIPAPPPLTDLFNPAAARKLIANGVNKLAFIKRNTLDANHFYTEYVNSTWKPGGNICILDLKTGTARELMPEFSEGVFNRFDVSFDAKKIIFDYKKIHAEGYRIYEINVDGTGLRQLTFPQANEAALVKSYGNRQYHHGTDDMHPCYLPDGSIAFVSTRCQYSILCDSGDVFSTKVLYRMDKDGKGMRALSNNPVSEASPTLMPDGRILYHRWEYNDKAAGNAKCLWSMRTDGSGSAEVYGNTLTYPETLIYGRAIPGAPGKILSLACSHWGPNNAMGTVVVIDTTKNIRTREPLTYITKDVDAQAHSGFHFLIDGQWIHDKTGLPGRLFKDPYPISETLFMASLKPKGYRWNDVAAYDLCLLDANGETTPLYQDKSISCWHAMPLAPRTKPPVAEGSIDPALAKKGKAVCVVADVYHGMPEVERGAVKYLRVMEQVSRPWTVRNRWPNDRSGMAHSAIGIGRLGLKVQHGIVPVEKDGSAHFEVPAERNIYFQALDENHMAVQTERTYINYIPGETRSCVGCHELPGEVPPASTGFATPLALQRVPSQMRPQPGDSSPQKTINYLTQVQPVWDKHCIECHGAVDPKGGLNLTGAPTKLWTVSYEALMNSRNPRLGIPYAGEYMSANEDKGSADISYRNAYHSGSHTSPLVTVIGNGRIPLRHPDADAIARRLVNPHRNIRLTQAEFVSVVNWLDAFGQFYPSYWGLKNAAHEGHEFFRPDVGFEDAINREIPATFAPLYDNPPKQPKTTARSK
;
A
#
# COMPACT_ATOMS: atom_id res chain seq x y z
N MET A 1 38.13 -40.09 9.88
CA MET A 1 38.15 -41.38 9.16
C MET A 1 36.77 -41.55 8.54
N HIS A 2 36.69 -41.52 7.20
CA HIS A 2 35.57 -41.73 6.26
C HIS A 2 34.24 -40.99 6.51
N ILE A 3 33.95 -39.86 5.84
CA ILE A 3 33.43 -39.70 4.45
C ILE A 3 32.10 -40.42 4.21
N ARG A 4 31.03 -39.63 4.04
CA ARG A 4 30.03 -39.77 2.96
C ARG A 4 29.25 -38.46 2.78
N THR A 5 29.67 -37.70 1.78
CA THR A 5 28.96 -36.67 1.01
C THR A 5 27.69 -37.24 0.42
N HIS A 6 26.53 -36.57 0.50
CA HIS A 6 25.44 -36.72 -0.46
C HIS A 6 24.82 -35.35 -0.81
N VAL A 7 24.90 -35.06 -2.10
CA VAL A 7 24.32 -33.94 -2.85
C VAL A 7 22.81 -34.21 -2.99
N MET A 8 21.95 -33.23 -2.69
CA MET A 8 20.52 -33.33 -3.02
C MET A 8 20.25 -32.59 -4.34
N ILE A 9 20.12 -33.38 -5.40
CA ILE A 9 19.56 -33.00 -6.69
C ILE A 9 18.03 -33.00 -6.56
N SER A 10 17.43 -31.91 -6.99
CA SER A 10 15.99 -31.71 -7.18
C SER A 10 15.44 -32.60 -8.30
N ILE A 11 14.37 -33.38 -8.01
CA ILE A 11 13.50 -34.00 -9.01
C ILE A 11 12.04 -33.79 -8.59
N LEU A 12 11.26 -33.26 -9.55
CA LEU A 12 9.81 -33.20 -9.59
C LEU A 12 9.20 -34.61 -9.52
N ALA A 13 8.28 -34.84 -8.59
CA ALA A 13 7.29 -35.92 -8.72
C ALA A 13 6.03 -35.58 -7.92
N SER A 14 4.90 -35.75 -8.60
CA SER A 14 3.50 -35.68 -8.19
C SER A 14 3.24 -36.20 -6.77
N ALA A 15 2.75 -35.34 -5.88
CA ALA A 15 2.19 -35.75 -4.60
C ALA A 15 0.67 -35.55 -4.62
N ALA A 16 -0.07 -36.63 -4.93
CA ALA A 16 -1.45 -36.76 -4.53
C ALA A 16 -1.49 -36.86 -3.00
N ILE A 17 -1.86 -35.78 -2.33
CA ILE A 17 -2.04 -35.77 -0.87
C ILE A 17 -3.45 -36.31 -0.58
N ALA A 18 -3.50 -37.53 -0.04
CA ALA A 18 -4.68 -38.05 0.64
C ALA A 18 -4.92 -37.23 1.91
N TYR A 19 -6.05 -36.53 1.98
CA TYR A 19 -6.46 -35.75 3.15
C TYR A 19 -7.07 -36.68 4.19
N SER A 20 -6.48 -36.77 5.38
CA SER A 20 -7.07 -37.48 6.53
C SER A 20 -8.21 -36.65 7.10
N ALA A 21 -9.41 -37.19 7.03
CA ALA A 21 -10.63 -36.61 7.56
C ALA A 21 -10.56 -36.49 9.10
N THR A 22 -10.70 -35.25 9.59
CA THR A 22 -11.37 -35.00 10.87
C THR A 22 -12.76 -34.47 10.53
N GLY A 23 -13.78 -35.14 11.06
CA GLY A 23 -15.15 -35.10 10.55
C GLY A 23 -15.83 -33.75 10.68
N SER A 24 -16.10 -33.12 9.54
CA SER A 24 -17.40 -32.52 9.25
C SER A 24 -17.88 -33.10 7.92
N LYS A 25 -19.18 -33.39 7.80
CA LYS A 25 -19.79 -33.87 6.56
C LYS A 25 -19.70 -32.76 5.50
N MET A 26 -18.57 -32.61 4.82
CA MET A 26 -18.55 -31.85 3.57
C MET A 26 -19.40 -32.62 2.56
N ASN A 27 -20.57 -32.09 2.24
CA ASN A 27 -21.37 -32.52 1.10
C ASN A 27 -20.46 -32.68 -0.12
N LYS A 28 -20.57 -33.81 -0.85
CA LYS A 28 -19.75 -34.09 -2.04
C LYS A 28 -19.74 -32.85 -2.94
N ILE A 29 -18.56 -32.28 -3.18
CA ILE A 29 -18.40 -31.21 -4.16
C ILE A 29 -18.90 -31.78 -5.50
N PRO A 30 -19.92 -31.17 -6.14
CA PRO A 30 -20.43 -31.63 -7.42
C PRO A 30 -19.30 -31.69 -8.44
N ALA A 31 -19.37 -32.65 -9.37
CA ALA A 31 -18.48 -32.64 -10.52
C ALA A 31 -18.61 -31.29 -11.25
N PRO A 32 -17.49 -30.68 -11.68
CA PRO A 32 -17.55 -29.43 -12.40
C PRO A 32 -18.39 -29.58 -13.67
N PRO A 33 -19.17 -28.55 -14.08
CA PRO A 33 -19.81 -28.55 -15.38
C PRO A 33 -18.72 -28.61 -16.47
N PRO A 34 -18.90 -29.37 -17.57
CA PRO A 34 -17.88 -29.45 -18.61
C PRO A 34 -17.62 -28.07 -19.22
N LEU A 35 -16.35 -27.75 -19.49
CA LEU A 35 -16.00 -26.58 -20.30
C LEU A 35 -16.45 -26.81 -21.74
N THR A 36 -17.08 -25.80 -22.34
CA THR A 36 -17.62 -25.87 -23.70
C THR A 36 -17.24 -24.65 -24.51
N ASP A 37 -17.35 -24.74 -25.83
CA ASP A 37 -17.35 -23.56 -26.70
C ASP A 37 -18.78 -23.04 -26.78
N LEU A 38 -19.06 -21.91 -26.14
CA LEU A 38 -20.41 -21.39 -25.99
C LEU A 38 -20.47 -19.92 -26.38
N PHE A 39 -21.53 -19.55 -27.10
CA PHE A 39 -22.00 -18.18 -27.20
C PHE A 39 -23.50 -18.16 -26.87
N ASN A 40 -23.94 -17.22 -26.03
CA ASN A 40 -25.33 -17.09 -25.62
C ASN A 40 -25.99 -15.86 -26.26
N PRO A 41 -26.81 -16.03 -27.33
CA PRO A 41 -27.50 -14.92 -27.99
C PRO A 41 -28.48 -14.18 -27.09
N ALA A 42 -29.08 -14.83 -26.07
CA ALA A 42 -30.00 -14.18 -25.16
C ALA A 42 -29.27 -13.22 -24.21
N ALA A 43 -28.11 -13.61 -23.70
CA ALA A 43 -27.23 -12.72 -22.95
C ALA A 43 -26.75 -11.57 -23.83
N ALA A 44 -26.28 -11.85 -25.04
CA ALA A 44 -25.82 -10.85 -25.99
C ALA A 44 -26.92 -9.81 -26.32
N ARG A 45 -28.18 -10.22 -26.48
CA ARG A 45 -29.31 -9.29 -26.68
C ARG A 45 -29.48 -8.29 -25.54
N LYS A 46 -29.19 -8.67 -24.28
CA LYS A 46 -29.23 -7.72 -23.14
C LYS A 46 -28.18 -6.62 -23.30
N LEU A 47 -26.98 -6.96 -23.76
CA LEU A 47 -25.91 -5.98 -24.04
C LEU A 47 -26.25 -5.10 -25.25
N ILE A 48 -26.78 -5.68 -26.32
CA ILE A 48 -27.22 -4.94 -27.52
C ILE A 48 -28.32 -3.94 -27.18
N ALA A 49 -29.28 -4.31 -26.32
CA ALA A 49 -30.31 -3.41 -25.83
C ALA A 49 -29.75 -2.22 -25.02
N ASN A 50 -28.53 -2.34 -24.49
CA ASN A 50 -27.77 -1.28 -23.83
C ASN A 50 -26.75 -0.60 -24.76
N GLY A 51 -26.91 -0.72 -26.08
CA GLY A 51 -26.07 -0.06 -27.07
C GLY A 51 -24.72 -0.73 -27.36
N VAL A 52 -24.47 -1.93 -26.83
CA VAL A 52 -23.20 -2.64 -27.00
C VAL A 52 -23.34 -3.71 -28.09
N ASN A 53 -22.71 -3.48 -29.25
CA ASN A 53 -22.75 -4.42 -30.38
C ASN A 53 -21.52 -5.34 -30.45
N LYS A 54 -20.39 -4.90 -29.90
CA LYS A 54 -19.13 -5.64 -29.91
C LYS A 54 -18.43 -5.49 -28.57
N LEU A 55 -17.65 -6.50 -28.20
CA LEU A 55 -16.80 -6.48 -27.01
C LEU A 55 -15.35 -6.69 -27.42
N ALA A 56 -14.43 -6.00 -26.75
CA ALA A 56 -13.04 -6.42 -26.66
C ALA A 56 -12.86 -7.23 -25.37
N PHE A 57 -12.06 -8.30 -25.39
CA PHE A 57 -11.72 -9.11 -24.22
C PHE A 57 -10.39 -9.81 -24.41
N ILE A 58 -9.81 -10.38 -23.34
CA ILE A 58 -8.55 -11.13 -23.39
C ILE A 58 -8.86 -12.63 -23.33
N LYS A 59 -8.34 -13.43 -24.25
CA LYS A 59 -8.10 -14.86 -24.02
C LYS A 59 -6.71 -15.03 -23.43
N ARG A 60 -6.59 -15.70 -22.28
CA ARG A 60 -5.30 -15.95 -21.61
C ARG A 60 -5.42 -17.09 -20.61
N ASN A 61 -4.40 -17.94 -20.55
CA ASN A 61 -4.23 -18.91 -19.47
C ASN A 61 -4.28 -18.26 -18.08
N THR A 62 -4.96 -18.91 -17.13
CA THR A 62 -5.09 -18.36 -15.77
C THR A 62 -3.74 -18.25 -15.07
N LEU A 63 -3.41 -17.02 -14.69
CA LEU A 63 -2.24 -16.68 -13.89
C LEU A 63 -2.43 -17.13 -12.44
N ASP A 64 -1.39 -17.72 -11.85
CA ASP A 64 -1.43 -18.42 -10.56
C ASP A 64 -0.52 -17.79 -9.49
N ALA A 65 -0.27 -16.49 -9.60
CA ALA A 65 0.43 -15.72 -8.58
C ALA A 65 -0.17 -15.90 -7.18
N ASN A 66 0.71 -15.85 -6.17
CA ASN A 66 0.32 -16.08 -4.79
C ASN A 66 -0.28 -14.85 -4.10
N HIS A 67 -0.16 -13.65 -4.68
CA HIS A 67 -0.85 -12.45 -4.21
C HIS A 67 -1.61 -11.81 -5.37
N PHE A 68 -2.57 -10.95 -5.01
CA PHE A 68 -3.42 -10.25 -5.97
C PHE A 68 -2.69 -9.28 -6.92
N TYR A 69 -1.41 -9.00 -6.63
CA TYR A 69 -0.60 -7.95 -7.28
C TYR A 69 0.73 -8.47 -7.85
N THR A 70 1.06 -9.75 -7.65
CA THR A 70 2.36 -10.34 -8.03
C THR A 70 2.30 -11.14 -9.33
N GLU A 71 1.27 -10.91 -10.15
CA GLU A 71 1.06 -11.61 -11.41
C GLU A 71 2.27 -11.57 -12.34
N TYR A 72 2.99 -10.45 -12.35
CA TYR A 72 4.18 -10.22 -13.16
C TYR A 72 5.48 -10.74 -12.54
N VAL A 73 5.45 -11.10 -11.25
CA VAL A 73 6.64 -11.52 -10.49
C VAL A 73 6.69 -13.04 -10.32
N ASN A 74 5.60 -13.69 -9.94
CA ASN A 74 5.65 -15.09 -9.52
C ASN A 74 4.52 -15.97 -10.03
N SER A 75 3.80 -15.53 -11.07
CA SER A 75 3.01 -16.47 -11.85
C SER A 75 3.91 -17.41 -12.63
N THR A 76 3.48 -18.65 -12.79
CA THR A 76 4.07 -19.57 -13.77
C THR A 76 3.98 -18.95 -15.17
N TRP A 77 5.04 -19.06 -15.96
CA TRP A 77 5.02 -18.65 -17.37
C TRP A 77 4.01 -19.51 -18.15
N LYS A 78 2.92 -18.89 -18.59
CA LYS A 78 1.82 -19.51 -19.33
C LYS A 78 1.45 -18.63 -20.54
N PRO A 79 2.28 -18.59 -21.59
CA PRO A 79 1.97 -17.83 -22.79
C PRO A 79 0.72 -18.39 -23.46
N GLY A 80 0.12 -17.60 -24.36
CA GLY A 80 -1.06 -18.00 -25.11
C GLY A 80 -2.17 -16.97 -25.08
N GLY A 81 -3.02 -17.06 -26.10
CA GLY A 81 -4.20 -16.24 -26.26
C GLY A 81 -3.94 -14.91 -26.94
N ASN A 82 -4.90 -13.99 -26.82
CA ASN A 82 -4.96 -12.75 -27.60
C ASN A 82 -5.88 -11.73 -26.96
N ILE A 83 -5.88 -10.50 -27.47
CA ILE A 83 -7.07 -9.65 -27.37
C ILE A 83 -8.00 -10.04 -28.51
N CYS A 84 -9.26 -10.30 -28.19
CA CYS A 84 -10.28 -10.73 -29.13
C CYS A 84 -11.41 -9.72 -29.23
N ILE A 85 -11.99 -9.59 -30.43
CA ILE A 85 -13.21 -8.83 -30.68
C ILE A 85 -14.36 -9.81 -30.89
N LEU A 86 -15.35 -9.80 -29.98
CA LEU A 86 -16.58 -10.57 -30.08
C LEU A 86 -17.68 -9.72 -30.71
N ASP A 87 -18.26 -10.20 -31.81
CA ASP A 87 -19.50 -9.64 -32.37
C ASP A 87 -20.72 -10.24 -31.66
N LEU A 88 -21.50 -9.40 -31.00
CA LEU A 88 -22.64 -9.85 -30.19
C LEU A 88 -23.87 -10.23 -31.03
N LYS A 89 -23.89 -9.91 -32.33
CA LYS A 89 -24.97 -10.33 -33.22
C LYS A 89 -24.72 -11.73 -33.77
N THR A 90 -23.47 -12.05 -34.09
CA THR A 90 -23.11 -13.33 -34.72
C THR A 90 -22.51 -14.35 -33.75
N GLY A 91 -21.95 -13.91 -32.63
CA GLY A 91 -21.17 -14.75 -31.72
C GLY A 91 -19.74 -15.02 -32.18
N THR A 92 -19.31 -14.40 -33.28
CA THR A 92 -17.97 -14.60 -33.84
C THR A 92 -16.94 -13.82 -33.01
N ALA A 93 -15.94 -14.52 -32.48
CA ALA A 93 -14.77 -13.90 -31.87
C ALA A 93 -13.59 -13.97 -32.85
N ARG A 94 -12.94 -12.83 -33.11
CA ARG A 94 -11.69 -12.78 -33.88
C ARG A 94 -10.54 -12.32 -33.00
N GLU A 95 -9.36 -12.89 -33.19
CA GLU A 95 -8.13 -12.39 -32.59
C GLU A 95 -7.67 -11.11 -33.27
N LEU A 96 -7.08 -10.21 -32.48
CA LEU A 96 -6.67 -8.89 -32.96
C LEU A 96 -5.21 -8.91 -33.44
N MET A 97 -4.33 -9.69 -32.79
CA MET A 97 -2.92 -9.87 -33.18
C MET A 97 -2.51 -11.36 -33.09
N PRO A 98 -2.98 -12.25 -33.97
CA PRO A 98 -2.72 -13.70 -33.90
C PRO A 98 -1.23 -14.06 -33.71
N GLU A 99 -0.34 -13.23 -34.25
CA GLU A 99 1.12 -13.38 -34.17
C GLU A 99 1.72 -13.13 -32.77
N PHE A 100 0.92 -12.68 -31.79
CA PHE A 100 1.34 -12.41 -30.40
C PHE A 100 1.09 -13.60 -29.45
N SER A 101 0.63 -14.75 -29.95
CA SER A 101 0.24 -15.92 -29.15
C SER A 101 1.33 -16.47 -28.22
N GLU A 102 2.60 -16.20 -28.48
CA GLU A 102 3.73 -16.71 -27.71
C GLU A 102 4.03 -15.93 -26.41
N GLY A 103 3.29 -14.85 -26.15
CA GLY A 103 3.46 -14.03 -24.95
C GLY A 103 2.24 -14.03 -24.06
N VAL A 104 2.20 -13.07 -23.12
CA VAL A 104 1.13 -12.92 -22.13
C VAL A 104 0.58 -11.50 -22.19
N PHE A 105 -0.71 -11.38 -22.51
CA PHE A 105 -1.48 -10.14 -22.34
C PHE A 105 -1.91 -10.02 -20.88
N ASN A 106 -1.94 -8.81 -20.31
CA ASN A 106 -2.47 -8.66 -18.96
C ASN A 106 -3.68 -7.73 -18.86
N ARG A 107 -3.59 -6.45 -19.21
CA ARG A 107 -4.78 -5.56 -19.27
C ARG A 107 -4.79 -4.69 -20.52
N PHE A 108 -5.95 -4.12 -20.82
CA PHE A 108 -6.12 -3.14 -21.90
C PHE A 108 -7.15 -2.07 -21.54
N ASP A 109 -7.18 -0.98 -22.32
CA ASP A 109 -8.24 0.01 -22.33
C ASP A 109 -8.66 0.34 -23.78
N VAL A 110 -9.89 0.83 -23.95
CA VAL A 110 -10.47 1.21 -25.24
C VAL A 110 -10.54 2.73 -25.33
N SER A 111 -10.10 3.28 -26.47
CA SER A 111 -10.15 4.73 -26.72
C SER A 111 -11.58 5.25 -26.69
N PHE A 112 -11.77 6.53 -26.38
CA PHE A 112 -13.12 7.11 -26.24
C PHE A 112 -13.98 6.99 -27.51
N ASP A 113 -13.36 7.01 -28.68
CA ASP A 113 -14.02 6.83 -29.98
C ASP A 113 -14.19 5.36 -30.39
N ALA A 114 -13.73 4.42 -29.55
CA ALA A 114 -13.70 2.98 -29.79
C ALA A 114 -12.99 2.55 -31.08
N LYS A 115 -11.97 3.31 -31.52
CA LYS A 115 -11.16 2.99 -32.69
C LYS A 115 -9.82 2.35 -32.37
N LYS A 116 -9.36 2.45 -31.11
CA LYS A 116 -8.05 1.96 -30.68
C LYS A 116 -8.10 1.22 -29.36
N ILE A 117 -7.15 0.32 -29.18
CA ILE A 117 -6.93 -0.43 -27.95
C ILE A 117 -5.48 -0.21 -27.52
N ILE A 118 -5.29 0.16 -26.25
CA ILE A 118 -3.98 0.25 -25.58
C ILE A 118 -3.86 -0.93 -24.63
N PHE A 119 -2.74 -1.63 -24.60
CA PHE A 119 -2.60 -2.85 -23.80
C PHE A 119 -1.18 -3.08 -23.31
N ASP A 120 -1.05 -3.88 -22.25
CA ASP A 120 0.24 -4.39 -21.77
C ASP A 120 0.47 -5.85 -22.16
N TYR A 121 1.68 -6.13 -22.65
CA TYR A 121 2.07 -7.43 -23.17
C TYR A 121 3.50 -7.78 -22.76
N LYS A 122 3.69 -9.00 -22.27
CA LYS A 122 4.98 -9.60 -21.95
C LYS A 122 5.32 -10.64 -23.01
N LYS A 123 6.30 -10.31 -23.85
CA LYS A 123 6.64 -11.08 -25.06
C LYS A 123 7.24 -12.46 -24.74
N ILE A 124 8.19 -12.49 -23.82
CA ILE A 124 8.85 -13.71 -23.36
C ILE A 124 9.02 -13.68 -21.85
N HIS A 125 9.25 -14.83 -21.24
CA HIS A 125 9.43 -14.93 -19.78
C HIS A 125 10.50 -13.97 -19.25
N ALA A 126 11.62 -13.83 -19.98
CA ALA A 126 12.79 -13.06 -19.57
C ALA A 126 12.63 -11.53 -19.67
N GLU A 127 11.59 -11.03 -20.33
CA GLU A 127 11.34 -9.59 -20.52
C GLU A 127 10.19 -9.11 -19.64
N GLY A 128 10.15 -7.82 -19.34
CA GLY A 128 9.02 -7.21 -18.62
C GLY A 128 7.85 -6.87 -19.53
N TYR A 129 6.71 -6.56 -18.92
CA TYR A 129 5.56 -6.03 -19.65
C TYR A 129 5.90 -4.69 -20.32
N ARG A 130 5.42 -4.49 -21.54
CA ARG A 130 5.51 -3.22 -22.28
C ARG A 130 4.15 -2.80 -22.80
N ILE A 131 3.98 -1.50 -23.04
CA ILE A 131 2.73 -0.92 -23.54
C ILE A 131 2.73 -0.86 -25.07
N TYR A 132 1.62 -1.26 -25.66
CA TYR A 132 1.36 -1.25 -27.10
C TYR A 132 0.00 -0.62 -27.39
N GLU A 133 -0.15 -0.04 -28.57
CA GLU A 133 -1.43 0.48 -29.09
C GLU A 133 -1.71 -0.13 -30.47
N ILE A 134 -2.97 -0.41 -30.78
CA ILE A 134 -3.40 -0.92 -32.09
C ILE A 134 -4.77 -0.36 -32.46
N ASN A 135 -5.07 -0.27 -33.76
CA ASN A 135 -6.43 0.00 -34.22
C ASN A 135 -7.31 -1.23 -34.00
N VAL A 136 -8.61 -1.00 -33.79
CA VAL A 136 -9.56 -2.08 -33.50
C VAL A 136 -9.74 -3.04 -34.67
N ASP A 137 -9.38 -2.65 -35.89
CA ASP A 137 -9.39 -3.51 -37.09
C ASP A 137 -8.15 -4.43 -37.21
N GLY A 138 -7.17 -4.30 -36.30
CA GLY A 138 -5.91 -5.07 -36.32
C GLY A 138 -4.75 -4.37 -37.03
N THR A 139 -4.95 -3.14 -37.53
CA THR A 139 -3.89 -2.37 -38.20
C THR A 139 -3.18 -1.41 -37.24
N GLY A 140 -2.04 -0.85 -37.68
CA GLY A 140 -1.40 0.27 -36.97
C GLY A 140 -0.82 -0.07 -35.60
N LEU A 141 -0.45 -1.34 -35.38
CA LEU A 141 0.22 -1.79 -34.17
C LEU A 141 1.52 -0.99 -33.93
N ARG A 142 1.67 -0.47 -32.71
CA ARG A 142 2.88 0.25 -32.27
C ARG A 142 3.22 -0.07 -30.82
N GLN A 143 4.50 -0.29 -30.55
CA GLN A 143 5.04 -0.35 -29.19
C GLN A 143 5.35 1.07 -28.69
N LEU A 144 4.96 1.38 -27.45
CA LEU A 144 5.10 2.71 -26.84
C LEU A 144 6.13 2.76 -25.72
N THR A 145 6.35 1.64 -25.02
CA THR A 145 7.40 1.57 -23.99
C THR A 145 8.43 0.49 -24.30
N PHE A 146 9.67 0.75 -23.88
CA PHE A 146 10.83 -0.09 -24.18
C PHE A 146 11.66 -0.33 -22.91
N PRO A 147 12.43 -1.43 -22.83
CA PRO A 147 13.38 -1.65 -21.73
C PRO A 147 14.28 -0.43 -21.48
N GLN A 148 14.61 -0.18 -20.22
CA GLN A 148 15.56 0.90 -19.90
C GLN A 148 16.96 0.58 -20.44
N ALA A 149 17.72 1.61 -20.81
CA ALA A 149 19.08 1.43 -21.34
C ALA A 149 20.01 0.68 -20.34
N ASN A 150 19.78 0.85 -19.04
CA ASN A 150 20.52 0.19 -17.97
C ASN A 150 19.86 -1.10 -17.44
N GLU A 151 18.83 -1.63 -18.10
CA GLU A 151 18.04 -2.74 -17.57
C GLU A 151 18.87 -4.01 -17.31
N ALA A 152 19.84 -4.32 -18.18
CA ALA A 152 20.76 -5.43 -17.97
C ALA A 152 21.60 -5.28 -16.69
N ALA A 153 22.03 -4.05 -16.37
CA ALA A 153 22.75 -3.76 -15.14
C ALA A 153 21.83 -3.87 -13.90
N LEU A 154 20.59 -3.41 -14.00
CA LEU A 154 19.58 -3.58 -12.95
C LEU A 154 19.32 -5.07 -12.66
N VAL A 155 19.11 -5.88 -13.70
CA VAL A 155 18.89 -7.33 -13.55
C VAL A 155 20.12 -8.01 -12.94
N LYS A 156 21.34 -7.61 -13.33
CA LYS A 156 22.57 -8.14 -12.71
C LYS A 156 22.67 -7.81 -11.23
N SER A 157 22.30 -6.60 -10.83
CA SER A 157 22.44 -6.11 -9.45
C SER A 157 21.30 -6.56 -8.53
N TYR A 158 20.07 -6.57 -9.04
CA TYR A 158 18.85 -6.71 -8.24
C TYR A 158 17.94 -7.85 -8.71
N GLY A 159 18.22 -8.45 -9.86
CA GLY A 159 17.49 -9.60 -10.35
C GLY A 159 17.50 -10.77 -9.36
N ASN A 160 16.43 -11.53 -9.35
CA ASN A 160 16.32 -12.77 -8.61
C ASN A 160 15.53 -13.79 -9.45
N ARG A 161 15.30 -14.99 -8.91
CA ARG A 161 14.63 -16.09 -9.64
C ARG A 161 13.20 -15.73 -10.07
N GLN A 162 12.51 -14.87 -9.31
CA GLN A 162 11.13 -14.46 -9.57
C GLN A 162 11.08 -13.13 -10.34
N TYR A 163 11.88 -12.14 -9.93
CA TYR A 163 11.96 -10.84 -10.61
C TYR A 163 13.28 -10.70 -11.37
N HIS A 164 13.27 -11.12 -12.63
CA HIS A 164 14.45 -11.23 -13.49
C HIS A 164 14.44 -10.27 -14.69
N HIS A 165 13.48 -9.37 -14.75
CA HIS A 165 13.28 -8.40 -15.83
C HIS A 165 13.20 -7.01 -15.18
N GLY A 166 14.18 -6.14 -15.48
CA GLY A 166 14.48 -5.00 -14.61
C GLY A 166 13.41 -3.91 -14.56
N THR A 167 12.41 -3.91 -15.46
CA THR A 167 11.21 -3.05 -15.32
C THR A 167 9.99 -3.67 -15.99
N ASP A 168 8.79 -3.27 -15.54
CA ASP A 168 7.49 -3.61 -16.13
C ASP A 168 6.64 -2.35 -16.27
N ASP A 169 5.97 -2.20 -17.42
CA ASP A 169 4.96 -1.17 -17.67
C ASP A 169 3.62 -1.88 -17.96
N MET A 170 2.60 -1.61 -17.15
CA MET A 170 1.37 -2.41 -17.08
C MET A 170 0.12 -1.54 -16.90
N HIS A 171 -1.05 -2.13 -17.17
CA HIS A 171 -2.36 -1.56 -16.87
C HIS A 171 -2.59 -0.16 -17.48
N PRO A 172 -2.43 0.00 -18.81
CA PRO A 172 -2.62 1.30 -19.45
C PRO A 172 -4.09 1.75 -19.44
N CYS A 173 -4.31 3.06 -19.41
CA CYS A 173 -5.60 3.71 -19.53
C CYS A 173 -5.46 5.03 -20.32
N TYR A 174 -6.40 5.29 -21.23
CA TYR A 174 -6.43 6.54 -22.00
C TYR A 174 -6.86 7.72 -21.14
N LEU A 175 -6.17 8.85 -21.29
CA LEU A 175 -6.52 10.13 -20.66
C LEU A 175 -7.27 11.07 -21.63
N PRO A 176 -8.10 11.99 -21.12
CA PRO A 176 -8.90 12.89 -21.96
C PRO A 176 -8.04 13.84 -22.82
N ASP A 177 -6.83 14.20 -22.44
CA ASP A 177 -5.95 14.97 -23.33
C ASP A 177 -5.29 14.14 -24.46
N GLY A 178 -5.55 12.83 -24.50
CA GLY A 178 -4.97 11.89 -25.46
C GLY A 178 -3.64 11.27 -25.01
N SER A 179 -3.13 11.66 -23.85
CA SER A 179 -2.01 10.99 -23.18
C SER A 179 -2.46 9.66 -22.55
N ILE A 180 -1.52 8.92 -21.98
CA ILE A 180 -1.73 7.57 -21.45
C ILE A 180 -1.22 7.51 -20.01
N ALA A 181 -2.07 7.07 -19.09
CA ALA A 181 -1.66 6.67 -17.75
C ALA A 181 -1.43 5.15 -17.69
N PHE A 182 -0.51 4.69 -16.86
CA PHE A 182 -0.19 3.27 -16.66
C PHE A 182 0.52 3.09 -15.31
N VAL A 183 0.70 1.85 -14.84
CA VAL A 183 1.57 1.58 -13.67
C VAL A 183 2.92 1.03 -14.11
N SER A 184 3.99 1.37 -13.40
CA SER A 184 5.34 0.93 -13.74
C SER A 184 6.23 0.70 -12.52
N THR A 185 7.14 -0.26 -12.63
CA THR A 185 8.22 -0.51 -11.65
C THR A 185 9.48 0.33 -11.90
N ARG A 186 9.45 1.27 -12.86
CA ARG A 186 10.54 2.21 -13.14
C ARG A 186 10.97 3.09 -11.95
N CYS A 187 10.14 3.17 -10.90
CA CYS A 187 10.51 3.83 -9.65
C CYS A 187 11.60 3.09 -8.87
N GLN A 188 11.85 1.80 -9.20
CA GLN A 188 12.91 0.96 -8.61
C GLN A 188 12.80 0.87 -7.08
N TYR A 189 11.57 0.67 -6.62
CA TYR A 189 11.24 0.51 -5.20
C TYR A 189 10.92 -0.95 -4.89
N SER A 190 11.35 -1.39 -3.72
CA SER A 190 10.98 -2.70 -3.18
C SER A 190 9.78 -2.57 -2.25
N ILE A 191 8.99 -3.63 -2.17
CA ILE A 191 7.86 -3.71 -1.23
C ILE A 191 8.37 -3.70 0.22
N LEU A 192 7.72 -2.95 1.10
CA LEU A 192 8.12 -2.83 2.51
C LEU A 192 7.90 -4.12 3.33
N CYS A 193 6.89 -4.92 2.99
CA CYS A 193 6.46 -6.12 3.73
C CYS A 193 6.98 -7.46 3.15
N ASP A 194 8.15 -7.46 2.54
CA ASP A 194 8.78 -8.68 2.00
C ASP A 194 10.23 -8.79 2.45
N SER A 195 10.45 -9.61 3.48
CA SER A 195 11.79 -9.78 4.05
C SER A 195 12.76 -10.43 3.07
N GLY A 196 12.25 -11.20 2.09
CA GLY A 196 13.03 -11.81 1.03
C GLY A 196 13.55 -10.84 -0.03
N ASP A 197 12.91 -9.67 -0.13
CA ASP A 197 13.14 -8.66 -1.17
C ASP A 197 13.02 -9.22 -2.60
N VAL A 198 11.93 -9.95 -2.81
CA VAL A 198 11.52 -10.60 -4.05
C VAL A 198 10.56 -9.70 -4.83
N PHE A 199 9.73 -8.91 -4.14
CA PHE A 199 8.66 -8.11 -4.76
C PHE A 199 9.05 -6.65 -5.02
N SER A 200 8.60 -6.14 -6.16
CA SER A 200 8.77 -4.75 -6.59
C SER A 200 7.49 -3.94 -6.40
N THR A 201 7.65 -2.63 -6.15
CA THR A 201 6.56 -1.66 -6.11
C THR A 201 6.31 -1.11 -7.51
N LYS A 202 5.03 -0.98 -7.87
CA LYS A 202 4.56 -0.33 -9.11
C LYS A 202 3.75 0.92 -8.78
N VAL A 203 4.08 2.06 -9.37
CA VAL A 203 3.37 3.34 -9.17
C VAL A 203 2.82 3.87 -10.50
N LEU A 204 1.92 4.84 -10.47
CA LEU A 204 1.34 5.46 -11.65
C LEU A 204 2.35 6.33 -12.38
N TYR A 205 2.34 6.21 -13.70
CA TYR A 205 3.09 6.99 -14.67
C TYR A 205 2.14 7.55 -15.71
N ARG A 206 2.59 8.60 -16.39
CA ARG A 206 1.95 9.18 -17.56
C ARG A 206 2.97 9.34 -18.67
N MET A 207 2.53 9.17 -19.91
CA MET A 207 3.30 9.48 -21.12
C MET A 207 2.40 10.10 -22.18
N ASP A 208 3.00 10.83 -23.12
CA ASP A 208 2.32 11.39 -24.28
C ASP A 208 1.80 10.28 -25.21
N LYS A 209 0.92 10.65 -26.14
CA LYS A 209 0.33 9.71 -27.13
C LYS A 209 1.38 8.97 -27.96
N ASP A 210 2.58 9.53 -28.14
CA ASP A 210 3.67 8.93 -28.91
C ASP A 210 4.65 8.13 -28.04
N GLY A 211 4.38 7.98 -26.74
CA GLY A 211 5.22 7.26 -25.78
C GLY A 211 6.34 8.10 -25.16
N LYS A 212 6.45 9.38 -25.52
CA LYS A 212 7.45 10.31 -24.94
C LYS A 212 6.92 11.00 -23.68
N GLY A 213 7.74 11.87 -23.09
CA GLY A 213 7.33 12.68 -21.94
C GLY A 213 7.01 11.87 -20.68
N MET A 214 7.54 10.64 -20.59
CA MET A 214 7.22 9.72 -19.51
C MET A 214 7.66 10.27 -18.15
N ARG A 215 6.73 10.32 -17.19
CA ARG A 215 7.00 10.73 -15.81
C ARG A 215 6.11 9.98 -14.83
N ALA A 216 6.57 9.85 -13.59
CA ALA A 216 5.74 9.35 -12.51
C ALA A 216 4.63 10.36 -12.17
N LEU A 217 3.48 9.86 -11.74
CA LEU A 217 2.36 10.64 -11.17
C LEU A 217 2.33 10.57 -9.65
N SER A 218 2.99 9.57 -9.06
CA SER A 218 3.11 9.38 -7.61
C SER A 218 4.49 8.83 -7.25
N ASN A 219 4.83 8.89 -5.98
CA ASN A 219 6.10 8.39 -5.44
C ASN A 219 5.90 7.46 -4.22
N ASN A 220 4.77 6.75 -4.21
CA ASN A 220 4.37 5.92 -3.08
C ASN A 220 5.42 4.84 -2.73
N PRO A 221 5.57 4.50 -1.44
CA PRO A 221 6.43 3.41 -0.98
C PRO A 221 5.83 2.02 -1.26
N VAL A 222 4.58 1.97 -1.75
CA VAL A 222 3.76 0.77 -1.93
C VAL A 222 3.01 0.81 -3.26
N SER A 223 2.47 -0.33 -3.68
CA SER A 223 1.96 -0.51 -5.05
C SER A 223 0.61 0.14 -5.32
N GLU A 224 0.45 0.55 -6.59
CA GLU A 224 -0.77 1.04 -7.21
C GLU A 224 -1.18 0.13 -8.38
N ALA A 225 -2.45 0.12 -8.77
CA ALA A 225 -2.90 -0.71 -9.90
C ALA A 225 -4.18 -0.23 -10.56
N SER A 226 -4.41 -0.73 -11.78
CA SER A 226 -5.69 -0.69 -12.49
C SER A 226 -6.31 0.70 -12.60
N PRO A 227 -5.59 1.71 -13.14
CA PRO A 227 -6.17 3.02 -13.35
C PRO A 227 -7.36 2.95 -14.31
N THR A 228 -8.41 3.72 -14.00
CA THR A 228 -9.56 3.98 -14.85
C THR A 228 -9.96 5.46 -14.73
N LEU A 229 -10.76 5.99 -15.65
CA LEU A 229 -11.24 7.37 -15.54
C LEU A 229 -12.61 7.47 -14.90
N MET A 230 -12.75 8.45 -14.02
CA MET A 230 -14.02 8.91 -13.46
C MET A 230 -14.71 9.90 -14.41
N PRO A 231 -16.05 10.06 -14.32
CA PRO A 231 -16.79 11.04 -15.13
C PRO A 231 -16.32 12.49 -14.96
N ASP A 232 -15.72 12.82 -13.83
CA ASP A 232 -15.17 14.15 -13.52
C ASP A 232 -13.74 14.38 -14.06
N GLY A 233 -13.18 13.41 -14.79
CA GLY A 233 -11.85 13.51 -15.40
C GLY A 233 -10.70 13.04 -14.50
N ARG A 234 -10.95 12.69 -13.23
CA ARG A 234 -9.92 12.11 -12.35
C ARG A 234 -9.62 10.67 -12.72
N ILE A 235 -8.39 10.25 -12.46
CA ILE A 235 -7.95 8.85 -12.51
C ILE A 235 -8.39 8.19 -11.21
N LEU A 236 -9.24 7.17 -11.26
CA LEU A 236 -9.54 6.23 -10.17
C LEU A 236 -8.54 5.08 -10.23
N TYR A 237 -7.95 4.70 -9.10
CA TYR A 237 -6.94 3.65 -9.06
C TYR A 237 -6.95 2.94 -7.70
N HIS A 238 -6.34 1.76 -7.70
CA HIS A 238 -6.06 1.01 -6.48
C HIS A 238 -4.75 1.48 -5.86
N ARG A 239 -4.70 1.65 -4.54
CA ARG A 239 -3.49 1.98 -3.77
C ARG A 239 -3.43 1.20 -2.46
N TRP A 240 -2.23 0.80 -2.09
CA TRP A 240 -1.92 0.25 -0.76
C TRP A 240 -1.76 1.35 0.29
N GLU A 241 -2.01 1.02 1.56
CA GLU A 241 -1.66 1.91 2.67
C GLU A 241 -0.97 1.17 3.81
N TYR A 242 0.21 1.64 4.20
CA TYR A 242 1.04 1.11 5.30
C TYR A 242 1.38 2.12 6.38
N ASN A 243 1.13 3.41 6.19
CA ASN A 243 1.50 4.41 7.19
C ASN A 243 0.71 4.17 8.48
N ASP A 244 1.41 3.56 9.45
CA ASP A 244 0.85 3.12 10.72
C ASP A 244 -0.35 2.19 10.57
N LYS A 245 -0.33 1.28 9.59
CA LYS A 245 -1.37 0.27 9.36
C LYS A 245 -0.77 -1.09 9.04
N ALA A 246 -1.48 -2.15 9.42
CA ALA A 246 -1.07 -3.52 9.16
C ALA A 246 -0.91 -3.82 7.66
N ALA A 247 0.15 -4.56 7.32
CA ALA A 247 0.58 -4.78 5.95
C ALA A 247 -0.42 -5.52 5.03
N GLY A 248 -1.34 -6.32 5.53
CA GLY A 248 -2.35 -6.93 4.65
C GLY A 248 -3.61 -6.11 4.45
N ASN A 249 -3.96 -5.20 5.37
CA ASN A 249 -5.17 -4.38 5.24
C ASN A 249 -4.99 -3.19 4.27
N ALA A 250 -6.08 -2.46 4.04
CA ALA A 250 -6.13 -1.23 3.25
C ALA A 250 -5.44 -1.30 1.89
N LYS A 251 -5.96 -2.14 1.00
CA LYS A 251 -5.68 -2.07 -0.44
C LYS A 251 -6.92 -1.46 -1.10
N CYS A 252 -6.97 -0.14 -1.12
CA CYS A 252 -8.19 0.65 -1.22
C CYS A 252 -8.25 1.45 -2.53
N LEU A 253 -9.35 2.19 -2.75
CA LEU A 253 -9.55 3.01 -3.93
C LEU A 253 -9.19 4.46 -3.65
N TRP A 254 -8.44 5.06 -4.56
CA TRP A 254 -7.97 6.44 -4.56
C TRP A 254 -8.25 7.10 -5.90
N SER A 255 -8.20 8.43 -5.92
CA SER A 255 -8.32 9.22 -7.15
C SER A 255 -7.27 10.32 -7.22
N MET A 256 -6.88 10.74 -8.41
CA MET A 256 -6.01 11.90 -8.63
C MET A 256 -6.37 12.62 -9.94
N ARG A 257 -5.91 13.85 -10.11
CA ARG A 257 -5.98 14.56 -11.40
C ARG A 257 -5.03 13.93 -12.43
N THR A 258 -5.23 14.24 -13.71
CA THR A 258 -4.44 13.63 -14.81
C THR A 258 -2.98 14.09 -14.83
N ASP A 259 -2.64 15.12 -14.05
CA ASP A 259 -1.28 15.60 -13.84
C ASP A 259 -0.57 14.98 -12.63
N GLY A 260 -1.29 14.23 -11.78
CA GLY A 260 -0.80 13.65 -10.52
C GLY A 260 -1.18 14.44 -9.26
N SER A 261 -1.71 15.65 -9.39
CA SER A 261 -2.13 16.48 -8.25
C SER A 261 -3.43 15.99 -7.60
N GLY A 262 -3.72 16.48 -6.39
CA GLY A 262 -5.03 16.28 -5.77
C GLY A 262 -5.37 14.82 -5.45
N SER A 263 -4.37 13.99 -5.17
CA SER A 263 -4.52 12.57 -4.79
C SER A 263 -5.36 12.38 -3.52
N ALA A 264 -6.56 11.81 -3.60
CA ALA A 264 -7.51 11.69 -2.49
C ALA A 264 -8.08 10.27 -2.35
N GLU A 265 -8.35 9.85 -1.11
CA GLU A 265 -9.08 8.62 -0.84
C GLU A 265 -10.45 8.66 -1.52
N VAL A 266 -10.87 7.53 -2.08
CA VAL A 266 -12.24 7.32 -2.55
C VAL A 266 -12.98 6.44 -1.54
N TYR A 267 -12.41 5.28 -1.21
CA TYR A 267 -13.00 4.36 -0.22
C TYR A 267 -12.03 3.24 0.20
N GLY A 268 -12.10 2.85 1.47
CA GLY A 268 -11.52 1.60 1.99
C GLY A 268 -10.27 1.74 2.85
N ASN A 269 -9.79 2.95 3.10
CA ASN A 269 -8.51 3.18 3.80
C ASN A 269 -8.58 2.87 5.31
N THR A 270 -9.78 2.71 5.87
CA THR A 270 -10.03 2.35 7.28
C THR A 270 -10.80 1.04 7.42
N LEU A 271 -10.87 0.22 6.36
CA LEU A 271 -11.57 -1.06 6.38
C LEU A 271 -10.63 -2.22 6.67
N THR A 272 -10.90 -2.93 7.76
CA THR A 272 -10.22 -4.18 8.07
C THR A 272 -10.55 -5.26 7.02
N TYR A 273 -11.82 -5.41 6.67
CA TYR A 273 -12.28 -6.30 5.61
C TYR A 273 -13.32 -5.61 4.70
N PRO A 274 -13.40 -5.98 3.41
CA PRO A 274 -12.42 -6.80 2.70
C PRO A 274 -11.05 -6.08 2.65
N GLU A 275 -9.96 -6.84 2.69
CA GLU A 275 -8.61 -6.25 2.72
C GLU A 275 -8.25 -5.55 1.40
N THR A 276 -8.80 -6.06 0.29
CA THR A 276 -8.49 -5.57 -1.06
C THR A 276 -9.74 -5.22 -1.85
N LEU A 277 -9.75 -3.99 -2.36
CA LEU A 277 -10.66 -3.46 -3.38
C LEU A 277 -9.84 -3.13 -4.64
N ILE A 278 -10.15 -3.76 -5.76
CA ILE A 278 -9.41 -3.58 -7.03
C ILE A 278 -10.36 -3.59 -8.23
N TYR A 279 -9.91 -3.06 -9.36
CA TYR A 279 -10.71 -2.94 -10.60
C TYR A 279 -11.90 -1.99 -10.47
N GLY A 280 -11.73 -0.92 -9.69
CA GLY A 280 -12.71 0.14 -9.53
C GLY A 280 -13.08 0.80 -10.86
N ARG A 281 -14.37 0.94 -11.14
CA ARG A 281 -14.94 1.65 -12.28
C ARG A 281 -16.19 2.41 -11.86
N ALA A 282 -16.32 3.67 -12.27
CA ALA A 282 -17.57 4.41 -12.10
C ALA A 282 -18.72 3.74 -12.86
N ILE A 283 -19.91 3.71 -12.27
CA ILE A 283 -21.10 3.12 -12.91
C ILE A 283 -21.75 4.18 -13.80
N PRO A 284 -21.97 3.90 -15.11
CA PRO A 284 -22.63 4.84 -16.01
C PRO A 284 -24.00 5.28 -15.49
N GLY A 285 -24.24 6.60 -15.49
CA GLY A 285 -25.52 7.18 -15.04
C GLY A 285 -25.73 7.24 -13.53
N ALA A 286 -24.76 6.78 -12.72
CA ALA A 286 -24.90 6.69 -11.27
C ALA A 286 -23.77 7.42 -10.51
N PRO A 287 -23.86 8.75 -10.37
CA PRO A 287 -22.88 9.53 -9.61
C PRO A 287 -22.65 8.97 -8.20
N GLY A 288 -21.39 8.88 -7.78
CA GLY A 288 -21.01 8.35 -6.47
C GLY A 288 -21.04 6.82 -6.36
N LYS A 289 -21.46 6.08 -7.40
CA LYS A 289 -21.41 4.61 -7.39
C LYS A 289 -20.23 4.07 -8.19
N ILE A 290 -19.50 3.13 -7.58
CA ILE A 290 -18.32 2.50 -8.15
C ILE A 290 -18.49 0.97 -8.07
N LEU A 291 -18.34 0.30 -9.21
CA LEU A 291 -18.21 -1.16 -9.26
C LEU A 291 -16.75 -1.52 -8.96
N SER A 292 -16.51 -2.51 -8.09
CA SER A 292 -15.17 -3.00 -7.75
C SER A 292 -15.20 -4.51 -7.51
N LEU A 293 -14.04 -5.13 -7.57
CA LEU A 293 -13.80 -6.46 -7.02
C LEU A 293 -13.29 -6.34 -5.59
N ALA A 294 -13.80 -7.17 -4.69
CA ALA A 294 -13.25 -7.40 -3.36
C ALA A 294 -12.59 -8.78 -3.28
N CYS A 295 -11.37 -8.85 -2.75
CA CYS A 295 -10.62 -10.10 -2.61
C CYS A 295 -9.72 -10.11 -1.37
N SER A 296 -9.16 -11.28 -1.04
CA SER A 296 -8.15 -11.41 0.01
C SER A 296 -6.77 -10.99 -0.51
N HIS A 297 -5.86 -10.63 0.41
CA HIS A 297 -4.51 -10.16 0.05
C HIS A 297 -3.63 -11.27 -0.53
N TRP A 298 -3.64 -12.46 0.07
CA TRP A 298 -2.61 -13.47 -0.17
C TRP A 298 -3.11 -14.94 -0.17
N GLY A 299 -2.49 -15.78 -1.00
CA GLY A 299 -2.12 -17.16 -0.68
C GLY A 299 -3.21 -18.15 -0.26
N PRO A 300 -4.08 -18.60 -1.18
CA PRO A 300 -4.06 -18.30 -2.61
C PRO A 300 -5.08 -17.22 -2.99
N ASN A 301 -4.63 -16.18 -3.70
CA ASN A 301 -5.51 -15.24 -4.39
C ASN A 301 -4.73 -14.42 -5.43
N ASN A 302 -5.16 -14.42 -6.70
CA ASN A 302 -4.63 -13.57 -7.78
C ASN A 302 -5.70 -12.53 -8.23
N ALA A 303 -6.21 -11.75 -7.27
CA ALA A 303 -7.35 -10.86 -7.44
C ALA A 303 -8.59 -11.58 -7.99
N MET A 304 -8.97 -12.69 -7.35
CA MET A 304 -10.22 -13.43 -7.56
C MET A 304 -11.10 -13.27 -6.31
N GLY A 305 -12.38 -13.02 -6.49
CA GLY A 305 -13.25 -12.83 -5.34
C GLY A 305 -14.69 -12.50 -5.69
N THR A 306 -15.20 -11.47 -5.01
CA THR A 306 -16.61 -11.07 -5.01
C THR A 306 -16.77 -9.69 -5.66
N VAL A 307 -17.88 -9.49 -6.38
CA VAL A 307 -18.22 -8.22 -7.01
C VAL A 307 -19.04 -7.37 -6.05
N VAL A 308 -18.60 -6.12 -5.85
CA VAL A 308 -19.23 -5.16 -4.96
C VAL A 308 -19.54 -3.86 -5.68
N VAL A 309 -20.62 -3.20 -5.28
CA VAL A 309 -20.89 -1.80 -5.59
C VAL A 309 -20.64 -0.97 -4.34
N ILE A 310 -19.88 0.11 -4.50
CA ILE A 310 -19.51 1.07 -3.47
C ILE A 310 -20.33 2.34 -3.72
N ASP A 311 -21.07 2.79 -2.71
CA ASP A 311 -21.79 4.06 -2.70
C ASP A 311 -21.06 5.10 -1.85
N THR A 312 -20.33 5.99 -2.51
CA THR A 312 -19.49 7.01 -1.84
C THR A 312 -20.30 8.16 -1.24
N THR A 313 -21.63 8.15 -1.36
CA THR A 313 -22.49 9.14 -0.65
C THR A 313 -22.70 8.77 0.82
N LYS A 314 -22.35 7.54 1.21
CA LYS A 314 -22.43 7.03 2.57
C LYS A 314 -21.12 7.22 3.32
N ASN A 315 -21.11 6.87 4.62
CA ASN A 315 -19.92 7.02 5.44
C ASN A 315 -18.78 6.09 4.99
N ILE A 316 -17.81 6.65 4.26
CA ILE A 316 -16.66 5.95 3.69
C ILE A 316 -15.69 5.37 4.74
N ARG A 317 -15.85 5.72 6.02
CA ARG A 317 -15.05 5.17 7.12
C ARG A 317 -15.62 3.84 7.66
N THR A 318 -16.77 3.41 7.15
CA THR A 318 -17.49 2.21 7.58
C THR A 318 -17.70 1.25 6.40
N ARG A 319 -18.27 0.06 6.66
CA ARG A 319 -18.68 -0.88 5.59
C ARG A 319 -20.00 -0.50 4.91
N GLU A 320 -20.71 0.52 5.38
CA GLU A 320 -22.02 0.93 4.86
C GLU A 320 -22.06 1.22 3.34
N PRO A 321 -21.00 1.76 2.71
CA PRO A 321 -20.92 1.91 1.26
C PRO A 321 -20.96 0.61 0.47
N LEU A 322 -20.60 -0.54 1.06
CA LEU A 322 -20.46 -1.81 0.34
C LEU A 322 -21.78 -2.55 0.17
N THR A 323 -22.21 -2.69 -1.08
CA THR A 323 -23.26 -3.63 -1.49
C THR A 323 -22.62 -4.81 -2.22
N TYR A 324 -22.78 -6.01 -1.67
CA TYR A 324 -22.30 -7.24 -2.29
C TYR A 324 -23.28 -7.67 -3.38
N ILE A 325 -22.82 -7.67 -4.63
CA ILE A 325 -23.61 -8.17 -5.76
C ILE A 325 -23.58 -9.70 -5.74
N THR A 326 -22.40 -10.30 -5.60
CA THR A 326 -22.25 -11.75 -5.46
C THR A 326 -22.28 -12.15 -3.99
N LYS A 327 -23.47 -12.50 -3.50
CA LYS A 327 -23.76 -12.72 -2.07
C LYS A 327 -23.26 -14.06 -1.52
N ASP A 328 -22.78 -14.95 -2.39
CA ASP A 328 -22.32 -16.30 -2.07
C ASP A 328 -20.80 -16.42 -1.94
N VAL A 329 -20.06 -15.32 -2.14
CA VAL A 329 -18.59 -15.27 -2.01
C VAL A 329 -18.15 -13.98 -1.32
N ASP A 330 -17.13 -14.08 -0.46
CA ASP A 330 -16.56 -12.94 0.29
C ASP A 330 -15.05 -13.14 0.59
N ALA A 331 -14.40 -12.06 1.01
CA ALA A 331 -13.01 -11.96 1.42
C ALA A 331 -12.90 -11.53 2.89
N GLN A 332 -13.22 -12.44 3.81
CA GLN A 332 -13.29 -12.20 5.25
C GLN A 332 -11.99 -12.52 6.00
N ALA A 333 -10.93 -12.90 5.30
CA ALA A 333 -9.64 -13.20 5.91
C ALA A 333 -8.50 -12.76 4.99
N HIS A 334 -7.30 -12.76 5.57
CA HIS A 334 -6.07 -12.42 4.87
C HIS A 334 -5.74 -13.35 3.69
N SER A 335 -6.26 -14.58 3.72
CA SER A 335 -6.02 -15.57 2.68
C SER A 335 -7.23 -16.38 2.27
N GLY A 336 -7.17 -16.95 1.06
CA GLY A 336 -8.20 -17.84 0.53
C GLY A 336 -9.52 -17.13 0.22
N PHE A 337 -10.59 -17.92 0.16
CA PHE A 337 -11.93 -17.52 -0.27
C PHE A 337 -12.93 -17.93 0.80
N HIS A 338 -14.03 -17.17 0.93
CA HIS A 338 -15.16 -17.56 1.77
C HIS A 338 -16.36 -17.79 0.86
N PHE A 339 -16.99 -18.96 0.98
CA PHE A 339 -18.18 -19.31 0.20
C PHE A 339 -19.36 -19.54 1.14
N LEU A 340 -20.54 -19.06 0.76
CA LEU A 340 -21.78 -19.35 1.46
C LEU A 340 -22.34 -20.68 0.92
N ILE A 341 -22.31 -21.73 1.74
CA ILE A 341 -22.76 -23.07 1.38
C ILE A 341 -23.77 -23.53 2.42
N ASP A 342 -24.98 -23.86 1.96
CA ASP A 342 -26.07 -24.33 2.83
C ASP A 342 -26.33 -23.37 4.02
N GLY A 343 -26.19 -22.06 3.79
CA GLY A 343 -26.37 -21.00 4.78
C GLY A 343 -25.17 -20.73 5.70
N GLN A 344 -24.04 -21.41 5.51
CA GLN A 344 -22.82 -21.26 6.32
C GLN A 344 -21.64 -20.74 5.51
N TRP A 345 -20.88 -19.80 6.08
CA TRP A 345 -19.64 -19.33 5.48
C TRP A 345 -18.51 -20.33 5.72
N ILE A 346 -17.91 -20.82 4.64
CA ILE A 346 -16.80 -21.79 4.67
C ILE A 346 -15.55 -21.13 4.10
N HIS A 347 -14.48 -21.13 4.89
CA HIS A 347 -13.14 -20.74 4.42
C HIS A 347 -12.52 -21.87 3.59
N ASP A 348 -12.06 -21.56 2.39
CA ASP A 348 -11.44 -22.51 1.48
C ASP A 348 -10.25 -21.88 0.74
N LYS A 349 -9.27 -22.72 0.39
CA LYS A 349 -8.07 -22.32 -0.36
C LYS A 349 -8.01 -22.93 -1.76
N THR A 350 -9.00 -23.73 -2.16
CA THR A 350 -8.98 -24.44 -3.44
C THR A 350 -9.77 -23.73 -4.53
N GLY A 351 -10.78 -22.94 -4.17
CA GLY A 351 -11.79 -22.38 -5.05
C GLY A 351 -12.84 -23.39 -5.53
N LEU A 352 -12.72 -24.67 -5.15
CA LEU A 352 -13.65 -25.73 -5.59
C LEU A 352 -15.10 -25.51 -5.11
N PRO A 353 -15.36 -25.10 -3.85
CA PRO A 353 -16.71 -25.16 -3.29
C PRO A 353 -17.69 -24.13 -3.86
N GLY A 354 -17.19 -23.04 -4.48
CA GLY A 354 -18.04 -21.96 -4.99
C GLY A 354 -17.54 -21.37 -6.29
N ARG A 355 -18.28 -20.39 -6.80
CA ARG A 355 -17.91 -19.60 -7.97
C ARG A 355 -17.00 -18.43 -7.58
N LEU A 356 -16.13 -18.01 -8.50
CA LEU A 356 -15.21 -16.88 -8.30
C LEU A 356 -15.29 -15.92 -9.47
N PHE A 357 -15.11 -14.63 -9.18
CA PHE A 357 -15.22 -13.55 -10.16
C PHE A 357 -13.93 -12.75 -10.30
N LYS A 358 -13.75 -12.16 -11.49
CA LYS A 358 -12.69 -11.20 -11.81
C LYS A 358 -13.16 -10.18 -12.85
N ASP A 359 -12.44 -9.07 -12.95
CA ASP A 359 -12.58 -8.03 -13.98
C ASP A 359 -14.02 -7.55 -14.19
N PRO A 360 -14.73 -7.12 -13.12
CA PRO A 360 -16.08 -6.62 -13.27
C PRO A 360 -16.11 -5.35 -14.12
N TYR A 361 -17.12 -5.21 -14.97
CA TYR A 361 -17.33 -4.04 -15.83
C TYR A 361 -18.81 -3.59 -15.79
N PRO A 362 -19.10 -2.31 -15.47
CA PRO A 362 -20.47 -1.84 -15.43
C PRO A 362 -21.04 -1.49 -16.80
N ILE A 363 -22.23 -2.02 -17.11
CA ILE A 363 -23.04 -1.62 -18.28
C ILE A 363 -24.08 -0.59 -17.85
N SER A 364 -24.72 -0.82 -16.70
CA SER A 364 -25.67 0.08 -16.04
C SER A 364 -25.67 -0.18 -14.52
N GLU A 365 -26.54 0.48 -13.76
CA GLU A 365 -26.69 0.22 -12.32
C GLU A 365 -27.14 -1.20 -11.96
N THR A 366 -27.75 -1.91 -12.91
CA THR A 366 -28.35 -3.23 -12.65
C THR A 366 -27.79 -4.33 -13.54
N LEU A 367 -26.83 -4.02 -14.42
CA LEU A 367 -26.23 -4.97 -15.35
C LEU A 367 -24.72 -4.76 -15.40
N PHE A 368 -23.99 -5.83 -15.17
CA PHE A 368 -22.54 -5.88 -15.17
C PHE A 368 -22.04 -7.04 -16.04
N MET A 369 -20.78 -6.98 -16.47
CA MET A 369 -20.04 -8.11 -17.02
C MET A 369 -18.95 -8.53 -16.03
N ALA A 370 -18.56 -9.79 -16.04
CA ALA A 370 -17.42 -10.29 -15.28
C ALA A 370 -16.86 -11.57 -15.91
N SER A 371 -15.62 -11.90 -15.55
CA SER A 371 -15.04 -13.22 -15.77
C SER A 371 -15.43 -14.13 -14.61
N LEU A 372 -16.00 -15.30 -14.89
CA LEU A 372 -16.59 -16.20 -13.92
C LEU A 372 -15.96 -17.58 -14.01
N LYS A 373 -15.47 -18.08 -12.88
CA LYS A 373 -15.17 -19.50 -12.68
C LYS A 373 -16.34 -20.20 -11.99
N PRO A 374 -16.94 -21.25 -12.59
CA PRO A 374 -18.02 -21.99 -11.96
C PRO A 374 -17.54 -22.89 -10.81
N LYS A 375 -18.46 -23.31 -9.94
CA LYS A 375 -18.20 -24.28 -8.87
C LYS A 375 -17.62 -25.58 -9.44
N GLY A 376 -16.73 -26.24 -8.68
CA GLY A 376 -16.10 -27.51 -9.06
C GLY A 376 -14.71 -27.38 -9.71
N TYR A 377 -14.33 -26.18 -10.17
CA TYR A 377 -12.97 -25.89 -10.66
C TYR A 377 -12.11 -25.22 -9.60
N ARG A 378 -10.80 -25.47 -9.65
CA ARG A 378 -9.82 -24.76 -8.83
C ARG A 378 -9.75 -23.29 -9.21
N TRP A 379 -9.42 -22.43 -8.24
CA TRP A 379 -9.32 -20.97 -8.46
C TRP A 379 -8.30 -20.58 -9.55
N ASN A 380 -7.28 -21.41 -9.79
CA ASN A 380 -6.24 -21.20 -10.79
C ASN A 380 -6.31 -22.18 -11.97
N ASP A 381 -7.46 -22.80 -12.20
CA ASP A 381 -7.67 -23.62 -13.39
C ASP A 381 -7.39 -22.81 -14.65
N VAL A 382 -6.63 -23.39 -15.59
CA VAL A 382 -6.07 -22.67 -16.74
C VAL A 382 -7.15 -22.13 -17.70
N ALA A 383 -8.30 -22.80 -17.79
CA ALA A 383 -9.32 -22.53 -18.81
C ALA A 383 -10.72 -22.21 -18.23
N ALA A 384 -10.91 -22.32 -16.92
CA ALA A 384 -12.25 -22.30 -16.34
C ALA A 384 -12.89 -20.91 -16.09
N TYR A 385 -12.30 -19.81 -16.56
CA TYR A 385 -12.94 -18.48 -16.40
C TYR A 385 -13.53 -18.00 -17.71
N ASP A 386 -14.83 -17.70 -17.70
CA ASP A 386 -15.59 -17.33 -18.89
C ASP A 386 -16.26 -15.96 -18.76
N LEU A 387 -16.67 -15.37 -19.89
CA LEU A 387 -17.43 -14.12 -19.86
C LEU A 387 -18.88 -14.41 -19.45
N CYS A 388 -19.38 -13.65 -18.47
CA CYS A 388 -20.77 -13.71 -18.03
C CYS A 388 -21.37 -12.31 -17.83
N LEU A 389 -22.70 -12.26 -17.84
CA LEU A 389 -23.46 -11.13 -17.31
C LEU A 389 -23.81 -11.40 -15.86
N LEU A 390 -23.79 -10.34 -15.06
CA LEU A 390 -24.17 -10.34 -13.65
C LEU A 390 -25.23 -9.25 -13.45
N ASP A 391 -26.35 -9.59 -12.81
CA ASP A 391 -27.36 -8.61 -12.45
C ASP A 391 -27.15 -8.03 -11.03
N ALA A 392 -28.01 -7.11 -10.60
CA ALA A 392 -27.95 -6.50 -9.26
C ALA A 392 -28.16 -7.50 -8.10
N ASN A 393 -28.74 -8.67 -8.36
CA ASN A 393 -29.00 -9.70 -7.36
C ASN A 393 -27.89 -10.76 -7.27
N GLY A 394 -26.91 -10.72 -8.18
CA GLY A 394 -25.83 -11.69 -8.25
C GLY A 394 -26.15 -12.90 -9.12
N GLU A 395 -27.22 -12.86 -9.92
CA GLU A 395 -27.53 -13.90 -10.88
C GLU A 395 -26.60 -13.79 -12.08
N THR A 396 -26.04 -14.94 -12.50
CA THR A 396 -25.08 -15.00 -13.60
C THR A 396 -25.70 -15.62 -14.83
N THR A 397 -25.56 -14.98 -15.98
CA THR A 397 -25.91 -15.55 -17.29
C THR A 397 -24.62 -15.73 -18.10
N PRO A 398 -24.22 -16.95 -18.50
CA PRO A 398 -23.06 -17.16 -19.38
C PRO A 398 -23.22 -16.39 -20.69
N LEU A 399 -22.15 -15.75 -21.17
CA LEU A 399 -22.13 -14.98 -22.41
C LEU A 399 -21.27 -15.65 -23.47
N TYR A 400 -20.01 -15.94 -23.15
CA TYR A 400 -19.04 -16.53 -24.08
C TYR A 400 -18.05 -17.41 -23.32
N GLN A 401 -17.81 -18.61 -23.83
CA GLN A 401 -16.88 -19.60 -23.29
C GLN A 401 -15.96 -20.13 -24.38
N ASP A 402 -14.73 -20.43 -24.00
CA ASP A 402 -13.77 -21.18 -24.82
C ASP A 402 -13.23 -22.33 -23.97
N LYS A 403 -13.44 -23.56 -24.42
CA LYS A 403 -13.09 -24.73 -23.59
C LYS A 403 -11.58 -24.89 -23.35
N SER A 404 -10.76 -24.22 -24.16
CA SER A 404 -9.30 -24.37 -24.17
C SER A 404 -8.57 -23.29 -23.38
N ILE A 405 -9.21 -22.14 -23.13
CA ILE A 405 -8.54 -20.98 -22.54
C ILE A 405 -9.54 -20.04 -21.84
N SER A 406 -9.10 -19.46 -20.72
CA SER A 406 -9.93 -18.52 -19.98
C SER A 406 -10.09 -17.17 -20.70
N CYS A 407 -11.25 -16.54 -20.53
CA CYS A 407 -11.63 -15.23 -21.05
C CYS A 407 -11.69 -14.18 -19.92
N TRP A 408 -11.08 -13.02 -20.15
CA TRP A 408 -10.82 -11.98 -19.14
C TRP A 408 -11.16 -10.57 -19.62
N HIS A 409 -11.36 -9.66 -18.66
CA HIS A 409 -11.34 -8.20 -18.88
C HIS A 409 -12.15 -7.73 -20.09
N ALA A 410 -13.43 -8.11 -20.15
CA ALA A 410 -14.32 -7.68 -21.22
C ALA A 410 -14.70 -6.19 -21.10
N MET A 411 -14.65 -5.46 -22.21
CA MET A 411 -15.04 -4.06 -22.31
C MET A 411 -15.91 -3.84 -23.55
N PRO A 412 -16.97 -2.99 -23.47
CA PRO A 412 -17.72 -2.55 -24.64
C PRO A 412 -16.81 -1.90 -25.67
N LEU A 413 -16.92 -2.33 -26.92
CA LEU A 413 -16.32 -1.66 -28.07
C LEU A 413 -17.35 -0.70 -28.67
N ALA A 414 -17.62 0.39 -27.94
CA ALA A 414 -18.57 1.42 -28.30
C ALA A 414 -18.02 2.80 -27.91
N PRO A 415 -18.30 3.86 -28.68
CA PRO A 415 -17.92 5.21 -28.29
C PRO A 415 -18.47 5.56 -26.90
N ARG A 416 -17.65 6.23 -26.10
CA ARG A 416 -17.99 6.68 -24.74
C ARG A 416 -17.70 8.15 -24.58
N THR A 417 -18.44 8.81 -23.69
CA THR A 417 -18.22 10.22 -23.36
C THR A 417 -16.79 10.43 -22.87
N LYS A 418 -16.10 11.36 -23.52
CA LYS A 418 -14.79 11.84 -23.11
C LYS A 418 -14.97 12.78 -21.91
N PRO A 419 -14.43 12.47 -20.72
CA PRO A 419 -14.54 13.33 -19.56
C PRO A 419 -13.71 14.61 -19.76
N PRO A 420 -13.92 15.65 -18.94
CA PRO A 420 -13.07 16.83 -18.95
C PRO A 420 -11.61 16.46 -18.58
N VAL A 421 -10.67 17.29 -19.01
CA VAL A 421 -9.27 17.21 -18.55
C VAL A 421 -9.23 17.81 -17.13
N ALA A 422 -8.91 16.97 -16.13
CA ALA A 422 -8.79 17.39 -14.74
C ALA A 422 -7.32 17.70 -14.42
N GLU A 423 -6.94 18.97 -14.41
CA GLU A 423 -5.59 19.45 -14.06
C GLU A 423 -5.64 20.50 -12.95
N GLY A 424 -4.57 20.57 -12.15
CA GLY A 424 -4.39 21.54 -11.07
C GLY A 424 -3.66 22.79 -11.53
N SER A 425 -3.78 23.87 -10.76
CA SER A 425 -2.89 25.03 -10.93
C SER A 425 -1.51 24.71 -10.35
N ILE A 426 -0.46 25.02 -11.10
CA ILE A 426 0.93 24.79 -10.73
C ILE A 426 1.67 26.12 -10.69
N ASP A 427 2.31 26.41 -9.56
CA ASP A 427 3.23 27.51 -9.40
C ASP A 427 4.63 27.12 -9.94
N PRO A 428 5.11 27.72 -11.04
CA PRO A 428 6.40 27.38 -11.63
C PRO A 428 7.61 27.69 -10.73
N ALA A 429 7.50 28.73 -9.88
CA ALA A 429 8.58 29.13 -8.98
C ALA A 429 8.74 28.13 -7.83
N LEU A 430 7.64 27.59 -7.30
CA LEU A 430 7.66 26.49 -6.34
C LEU A 430 8.10 25.17 -6.99
N ALA A 431 7.62 24.89 -8.20
CA ALA A 431 8.01 23.70 -8.96
C ALA A 431 9.54 23.63 -9.17
N LYS A 432 10.17 24.75 -9.56
CA LYS A 432 11.63 24.84 -9.72
C LYS A 432 12.41 24.58 -8.43
N LYS A 433 11.78 24.79 -7.26
CA LYS A 433 12.37 24.53 -5.95
C LYS A 433 12.05 23.13 -5.41
N GLY A 434 11.29 22.31 -6.15
CA GLY A 434 10.83 21.00 -5.66
C GLY A 434 9.88 21.12 -4.46
N LYS A 435 9.09 22.19 -4.41
CA LYS A 435 8.17 22.49 -3.29
C LYS A 435 6.73 22.56 -3.75
N ALA A 436 5.83 22.40 -2.79
CA ALA A 436 4.39 22.61 -2.91
C ALA A 436 3.88 23.38 -1.67
N VAL A 437 2.61 23.79 -1.68
CA VAL A 437 1.96 24.48 -0.56
C VAL A 437 0.80 23.64 -0.04
N CYS A 438 0.75 23.51 1.28
CA CYS A 438 -0.38 22.93 2.01
C CYS A 438 -1.12 24.02 2.79
N VAL A 439 -2.45 23.99 2.69
CA VAL A 439 -3.38 24.79 3.46
C VAL A 439 -4.28 23.84 4.23
N VAL A 440 -4.37 24.03 5.55
CA VAL A 440 -5.37 23.38 6.40
C VAL A 440 -6.33 24.47 6.84
N ALA A 441 -7.60 24.38 6.45
CA ALA A 441 -8.59 25.40 6.79
C ALA A 441 -8.86 25.40 8.29
N ASP A 442 -9.03 24.23 8.90
CA ASP A 442 -9.28 24.07 10.33
C ASP A 442 -8.84 22.68 10.82
N VAL A 443 -7.74 22.63 11.57
CA VAL A 443 -7.19 21.37 12.10
C VAL A 443 -8.17 20.61 12.98
N TYR A 444 -9.12 21.29 13.64
CA TYR A 444 -10.06 20.65 14.57
C TYR A 444 -11.24 19.97 13.85
N HIS A 445 -11.43 20.21 12.55
CA HIS A 445 -12.41 19.47 11.76
C HIS A 445 -11.96 18.02 11.62
N GLY A 446 -12.81 17.08 12.06
CA GLY A 446 -12.48 15.65 12.20
C GLY A 446 -11.97 15.23 13.59
N MET A 447 -11.77 16.18 14.51
CA MET A 447 -11.31 15.94 15.88
C MET A 447 -12.19 16.65 16.94
N PRO A 448 -13.51 16.37 17.00
CA PRO A 448 -14.45 17.08 17.88
C PRO A 448 -14.15 16.95 19.38
N GLU A 449 -13.41 15.93 19.79
CA GLU A 449 -12.98 15.67 21.16
C GLU A 449 -11.76 16.48 21.61
N VAL A 450 -11.08 17.15 20.68
CA VAL A 450 -9.89 17.96 20.97
C VAL A 450 -10.33 19.39 21.27
N GLU A 451 -9.95 19.90 22.43
CA GLU A 451 -10.23 21.29 22.80
C GLU A 451 -9.57 22.26 21.81
N ARG A 452 -10.35 23.22 21.29
CA ARG A 452 -9.82 24.26 20.41
C ARG A 452 -8.74 25.07 21.11
N GLY A 453 -7.64 25.28 20.40
CA GLY A 453 -6.43 25.91 20.92
C GLY A 453 -5.43 24.93 21.52
N ALA A 454 -5.78 23.64 21.73
CA ALA A 454 -4.82 22.64 22.21
C ALA A 454 -3.69 22.37 21.19
N VAL A 455 -4.03 22.31 19.90
CA VAL A 455 -3.05 22.13 18.82
C VAL A 455 -2.32 23.44 18.55
N LYS A 456 -1.00 23.42 18.70
CA LYS A 456 -0.10 24.56 18.46
C LYS A 456 0.71 24.45 17.18
N TYR A 457 1.01 23.22 16.77
CA TYR A 457 1.86 22.96 15.60
C TYR A 457 1.35 21.78 14.78
N LEU A 458 1.74 21.74 13.51
CA LEU A 458 1.76 20.52 12.72
C LEU A 458 3.20 20.06 12.54
N ARG A 459 3.50 18.79 12.87
CA ARG A 459 4.75 18.13 12.47
C ARG A 459 4.58 17.56 11.07
N VAL A 460 5.51 17.91 10.18
CA VAL A 460 5.55 17.38 8.81
C VAL A 460 6.48 16.17 8.79
N MET A 461 5.91 15.01 8.52
CA MET A 461 6.59 13.72 8.50
C MET A 461 6.62 13.14 7.08
N GLU A 462 7.56 12.24 6.81
CA GLU A 462 7.62 11.46 5.57
C GLU A 462 7.74 9.96 5.88
N GLN A 463 7.01 9.12 5.13
CA GLN A 463 7.31 7.68 5.03
C GLN A 463 8.20 7.42 3.80
N VAL A 464 9.48 7.12 4.04
CA VAL A 464 10.49 7.03 2.99
C VAL A 464 10.35 5.70 2.23
N SER A 465 10.20 5.81 0.90
CA SER A 465 10.20 4.65 0.00
C SER A 465 11.51 3.87 0.10
N ARG A 466 11.46 2.54 -0.07
CA ARG A 466 12.64 1.67 0.00
C ARG A 466 13.20 1.42 -1.40
N PRO A 467 14.25 2.13 -1.84
CA PRO A 467 14.83 1.91 -3.17
C PRO A 467 15.55 0.57 -3.26
N TRP A 468 15.68 -0.02 -4.46
CA TRP A 468 16.41 -1.28 -4.66
C TRP A 468 17.86 -1.23 -4.19
N THR A 469 18.48 -0.06 -4.23
CA THR A 469 19.85 0.20 -3.77
C THR A 469 20.07 -0.14 -2.31
N VAL A 470 19.04 -0.09 -1.46
CA VAL A 470 19.16 -0.46 -0.04
C VAL A 470 19.13 -1.97 0.21
N ARG A 471 18.95 -2.80 -0.83
CA ARG A 471 18.88 -4.26 -0.70
C ARG A 471 20.11 -4.80 0.03
N ASN A 472 19.87 -5.46 1.15
CA ASN A 472 20.93 -6.02 1.98
C ASN A 472 21.68 -7.10 1.20
N ARG A 473 23.01 -6.96 1.10
CA ARG A 473 23.92 -7.94 0.49
C ARG A 473 24.55 -8.90 1.51
N TRP A 474 24.02 -8.87 2.74
CA TRP A 474 24.46 -9.62 3.91
C TRP A 474 23.24 -10.20 4.66
N PRO A 475 23.41 -11.20 5.54
CA PRO A 475 22.31 -11.86 6.24
C PRO A 475 21.88 -11.11 7.51
N ASN A 476 20.75 -11.53 8.10
CA ASN A 476 20.36 -11.29 9.49
C ASN A 476 20.00 -9.86 9.94
N ASP A 477 19.97 -8.89 9.03
CA ASP A 477 19.50 -7.51 9.28
C ASP A 477 17.99 -7.31 9.05
N ARG A 478 17.22 -8.39 9.20
CA ARG A 478 15.76 -8.43 8.96
C ARG A 478 15.00 -8.50 10.28
N SER A 479 13.82 -7.89 10.33
CA SER A 479 12.89 -8.00 11.47
C SER A 479 11.48 -8.20 10.94
N GLY A 480 10.84 -9.33 11.31
CA GLY A 480 9.52 -9.68 10.78
C GLY A 480 9.48 -9.71 9.25
N MET A 481 8.52 -9.00 8.67
CA MET A 481 8.39 -8.81 7.22
C MET A 481 9.32 -7.72 6.65
N ALA A 482 10.03 -6.95 7.47
CA ALA A 482 10.96 -5.92 6.99
C ALA A 482 12.28 -6.54 6.47
N HIS A 483 12.66 -6.19 5.24
CA HIS A 483 13.94 -6.60 4.65
C HIS A 483 15.16 -5.97 5.33
N SER A 484 15.02 -4.74 5.82
CA SER A 484 16.02 -4.04 6.61
C SER A 484 15.32 -3.60 7.89
N ALA A 485 15.88 -3.99 9.04
CA ALA A 485 15.27 -3.74 10.34
C ALA A 485 15.18 -2.22 10.60
N ILE A 486 14.00 -1.69 10.92
CA ILE A 486 13.80 -0.26 11.22
C ILE A 486 13.40 -0.05 12.69
N GLY A 487 12.49 -0.88 13.18
CA GLY A 487 12.06 -0.94 14.58
C GLY A 487 11.11 -2.13 14.76
N ILE A 488 10.77 -2.44 16.01
CA ILE A 488 9.79 -3.49 16.32
C ILE A 488 8.43 -3.10 15.73
N GLY A 489 7.93 -3.90 14.80
CA GLY A 489 6.64 -3.67 14.15
C GLY A 489 6.62 -2.56 13.09
N ARG A 490 7.79 -2.06 12.67
CA ARG A 490 7.93 -1.02 11.63
C ARG A 490 8.44 -1.64 10.32
N LEU A 491 7.79 -1.30 9.21
CA LEU A 491 8.22 -1.69 7.87
C LEU A 491 8.74 -0.48 7.07
N GLY A 492 8.08 0.68 7.20
CA GLY A 492 8.50 1.93 6.56
C GLY A 492 9.40 2.78 7.45
N LEU A 493 10.46 3.35 6.88
CA LEU A 493 11.28 4.37 7.52
C LEU A 493 10.53 5.70 7.59
N LYS A 494 10.61 6.38 8.74
CA LYS A 494 10.05 7.71 8.97
C LYS A 494 11.14 8.75 9.21
N VAL A 495 10.93 9.94 8.65
CA VAL A 495 11.75 11.12 8.91
C VAL A 495 10.85 12.35 9.14
N GLN A 496 11.42 13.39 9.75
CA GLN A 496 10.74 14.65 10.01
C GLN A 496 11.33 15.75 9.13
N HIS A 497 10.47 16.55 8.51
CA HIS A 497 10.87 17.77 7.78
C HIS A 497 10.83 19.04 8.64
N GLY A 498 10.02 19.04 9.70
CA GLY A 498 10.00 20.08 10.73
C GLY A 498 8.61 20.30 11.32
N ILE A 499 8.43 21.42 12.02
CA ILE A 499 7.12 21.87 12.52
C ILE A 499 6.70 23.21 11.92
N VAL A 500 5.39 23.43 11.81
CA VAL A 500 4.78 24.69 11.34
C VAL A 500 3.69 25.13 12.33
N PRO A 501 3.46 26.45 12.50
CA PRO A 501 2.47 26.94 13.45
C PRO A 501 1.04 26.69 12.98
N VAL A 502 0.16 26.43 13.94
CA VAL A 502 -1.30 26.45 13.77
C VAL A 502 -1.84 27.74 14.39
N GLU A 503 -2.67 28.45 13.66
CA GLU A 503 -3.27 29.71 14.10
C GLU A 503 -4.37 29.48 15.14
N LYS A 504 -4.78 30.55 15.83
CA LYS A 504 -5.84 30.48 16.87
C LYS A 504 -7.19 29.98 16.35
N ASP A 505 -7.47 30.15 15.05
CA ASP A 505 -8.68 29.65 14.39
C ASP A 505 -8.57 28.18 13.95
N GLY A 506 -7.41 27.55 14.17
CA GLY A 506 -7.12 26.18 13.75
C GLY A 506 -6.50 26.08 12.36
N SER A 507 -6.33 27.18 11.63
CA SER A 507 -5.80 27.17 10.27
C SER A 507 -4.27 27.04 10.22
N ALA A 508 -3.75 26.44 9.15
CA ALA A 508 -2.32 26.37 8.86
C ALA A 508 -2.06 26.58 7.37
N HIS A 509 -0.94 27.22 7.04
CA HIS A 509 -0.53 27.53 5.67
C HIS A 509 1.00 27.51 5.60
N PHE A 510 1.56 26.58 4.83
CA PHE A 510 2.98 26.27 4.84
C PHE A 510 3.47 25.55 3.58
N GLU A 511 4.78 25.64 3.32
CA GLU A 511 5.43 24.88 2.24
C GLU A 511 5.75 23.44 2.67
N VAL A 512 5.67 22.51 1.72
CA VAL A 512 6.05 21.10 1.87
C VAL A 512 6.97 20.68 0.72
N PRO A 513 7.85 19.68 0.91
CA PRO A 513 8.61 19.12 -0.20
C PRO A 513 7.68 18.35 -1.15
N ALA A 514 7.89 18.53 -2.44
CA ALA A 514 7.16 17.80 -3.47
C ALA A 514 7.80 16.42 -3.72
N GLU A 515 7.04 15.51 -4.33
CA GLU A 515 7.47 14.14 -4.68
C GLU A 515 7.90 13.29 -3.46
N ARG A 516 7.38 13.64 -2.28
CA ARG A 516 7.57 12.94 -1.00
C ARG A 516 6.25 12.41 -0.46
N ASN A 517 6.33 11.40 0.41
CA ASN A 517 5.16 10.77 1.06
C ASN A 517 4.85 11.47 2.38
N ILE A 518 4.26 12.66 2.29
CA ILE A 518 4.08 13.57 3.42
C ILE A 518 2.82 13.24 4.21
N TYR A 519 2.93 13.22 5.53
CA TYR A 519 1.80 13.12 6.46
C TYR A 519 2.02 14.03 7.66
N PHE A 520 0.94 14.31 8.38
CA PHE A 520 0.97 15.29 9.48
C PHE A 520 0.70 14.67 10.85
N GLN A 521 1.32 15.26 11.88
CA GLN A 521 0.92 15.06 13.28
C GLN A 521 0.50 16.40 13.86
N ALA A 522 -0.71 16.48 14.41
CA ALA A 522 -1.16 17.64 15.18
C ALA A 522 -0.49 17.59 16.56
N LEU A 523 0.23 18.64 16.94
CA LEU A 523 1.00 18.70 18.18
C LEU A 523 0.41 19.69 19.18
N ASP A 524 0.44 19.34 20.46
CA ASP A 524 0.11 20.23 21.56
C ASP A 524 1.25 21.21 21.93
N GLU A 525 1.10 21.97 23.01
CA GLU A 525 2.12 22.90 23.51
C GLU A 525 3.42 22.21 23.97
N ASN A 526 3.33 20.93 24.36
CA ASN A 526 4.46 20.10 24.79
C ASN A 526 5.13 19.40 23.61
N HIS A 527 4.68 19.66 22.37
CA HIS A 527 5.14 19.00 21.14
C HIS A 527 4.80 17.50 21.09
N MET A 528 3.76 17.08 21.81
CA MET A 528 3.24 15.73 21.81
C MET A 528 2.15 15.59 20.75
N ALA A 529 2.14 14.47 20.02
CA ALA A 529 1.15 14.23 18.98
C ALA A 529 -0.23 13.95 19.58
N VAL A 530 -1.16 14.87 19.33
CA VAL A 530 -2.59 14.76 19.62
C VAL A 530 -3.25 13.76 18.66
N GLN A 531 -2.92 13.85 17.37
CA GLN A 531 -3.45 12.96 16.33
C GLN A 531 -2.42 12.82 15.20
N THR A 532 -2.38 11.64 14.60
CA THR A 532 -1.53 11.36 13.44
C THR A 532 -2.40 11.04 12.23
N GLU A 533 -2.10 11.67 11.10
CA GLU A 533 -2.63 11.27 9.81
C GLU A 533 -2.07 9.90 9.42
N ARG A 534 -2.88 8.84 9.55
CA ARG A 534 -2.51 7.45 9.22
C ARG A 534 -2.66 7.15 7.73
N THR A 535 -2.18 8.05 6.91
CA THR A 535 -2.01 7.93 5.45
C THR A 535 -0.94 8.94 5.04
N TYR A 536 -0.65 9.08 3.76
CA TYR A 536 0.26 10.10 3.26
C TYR A 536 -0.23 10.64 1.92
N ILE A 537 0.19 11.87 1.64
CA ILE A 537 -0.11 12.64 0.46
C ILE A 537 1.16 12.77 -0.38
N ASN A 538 1.00 12.67 -1.70
CA ASN A 538 2.04 13.03 -2.66
C ASN A 538 1.64 14.34 -3.31
N TYR A 539 2.49 15.34 -3.14
CA TYR A 539 2.39 16.63 -3.81
C TYR A 539 3.21 16.60 -5.08
N ILE A 540 2.67 17.13 -6.18
CA ILE A 540 3.48 17.41 -7.36
C ILE A 540 4.20 18.77 -7.21
N PRO A 541 5.37 18.97 -7.84
CA PRO A 541 6.07 20.25 -7.75
C PRO A 541 5.20 21.43 -8.21
N GLY A 542 5.10 22.46 -7.37
CA GLY A 542 4.29 23.65 -7.60
C GLY A 542 2.80 23.53 -7.25
N GLU A 543 2.35 22.37 -6.78
CA GLU A 543 0.97 22.18 -6.32
C GLU A 543 0.64 23.09 -5.13
N THR A 544 -0.55 23.68 -5.16
CA THR A 544 -1.19 24.23 -3.96
C THR A 544 -2.38 23.35 -3.61
N ARG A 545 -2.40 22.83 -2.38
CA ARG A 545 -3.43 21.92 -1.91
C ARG A 545 -4.05 22.43 -0.63
N SER A 546 -5.38 22.38 -0.58
CA SER A 546 -6.15 22.68 0.63
C SER A 546 -6.83 21.42 1.15
N CYS A 547 -6.77 21.24 2.46
CA CYS A 547 -7.61 20.35 3.23
C CYS A 547 -8.56 21.22 4.07
N VAL A 548 -9.79 20.76 4.25
CA VAL A 548 -10.73 21.27 5.26
C VAL A 548 -10.16 21.04 6.67
N GLY A 549 -9.73 19.82 6.98
CA GLY A 549 -9.20 19.48 8.31
C GLY A 549 -8.51 18.13 8.41
N CYS A 550 -8.07 17.78 9.61
CA CYS A 550 -7.40 16.52 9.88
C CYS A 550 -8.42 15.38 9.97
N HIS A 551 -8.61 14.69 8.83
CA HIS A 551 -9.50 13.53 8.62
C HIS A 551 -10.90 13.83 8.07
N GLU A 552 -10.99 14.83 7.19
CA GLU A 552 -12.19 15.09 6.39
C GLU A 552 -12.63 13.88 5.54
N LEU A 553 -13.88 13.93 5.08
CA LEU A 553 -14.39 13.06 4.02
C LEU A 553 -14.29 13.76 2.66
N PRO A 554 -14.06 13.02 1.55
CA PRO A 554 -14.08 13.56 0.21
C PRO A 554 -15.40 14.30 -0.07
N GLY A 555 -15.31 15.59 -0.43
CA GLY A 555 -16.46 16.43 -0.73
C GLY A 555 -17.02 17.21 0.47
N GLU A 556 -16.44 17.05 1.67
CA GLU A 556 -16.72 17.97 2.77
C GLU A 556 -16.27 19.38 2.44
N VAL A 557 -17.04 20.35 2.93
CA VAL A 557 -16.73 21.77 2.82
C VAL A 557 -16.37 22.32 4.20
N PRO A 558 -15.54 23.37 4.29
CA PRO A 558 -15.24 24.01 5.56
C PRO A 558 -16.51 24.41 6.34
N PRO A 559 -16.56 24.18 7.66
CA PRO A 559 -17.73 24.51 8.47
C PRO A 559 -18.12 25.99 8.37
N ALA A 560 -19.42 26.30 8.29
CA ALA A 560 -19.87 27.70 8.24
C ALA A 560 -19.49 28.55 9.48
N SER A 561 -19.06 27.91 10.58
CA SER A 561 -18.51 28.59 11.76
C SER A 561 -17.13 29.22 11.51
N THR A 562 -16.43 28.88 10.43
CA THR A 562 -15.32 29.67 9.85
C THR A 562 -15.86 30.73 8.87
N GLY A 563 -17.06 31.25 9.16
CA GLY A 563 -17.95 31.90 8.20
C GLY A 563 -17.30 33.01 7.39
N PHE A 564 -17.30 32.87 6.06
CA PHE A 564 -16.89 33.85 5.03
C PHE A 564 -15.55 34.60 5.23
N ALA A 565 -14.84 34.37 6.34
CA ALA A 565 -13.60 35.02 6.71
C ALA A 565 -12.44 34.17 6.21
N THR A 566 -11.51 34.80 5.52
CA THR A 566 -10.27 34.15 5.09
C THR A 566 -9.53 33.59 6.31
N PRO A 567 -9.20 32.28 6.35
CA PRO A 567 -8.41 31.67 7.42
C PRO A 567 -7.20 32.52 7.79
N LEU A 568 -6.91 32.67 9.09
CA LEU A 568 -5.83 33.55 9.56
C LEU A 568 -4.48 33.19 8.92
N ALA A 569 -4.22 31.91 8.69
CA ALA A 569 -2.98 31.45 8.08
C ALA A 569 -2.79 31.93 6.63
N LEU A 570 -3.89 32.21 5.91
CA LEU A 570 -3.86 32.73 4.53
C LEU A 570 -3.67 34.26 4.47
N GLN A 571 -3.73 34.96 5.61
CA GLN A 571 -3.44 36.40 5.69
C GLN A 571 -1.92 36.69 5.68
N ARG A 572 -1.09 35.65 5.69
CA ARG A 572 0.36 35.71 5.59
C ARG A 572 0.86 34.74 4.54
N VAL A 573 2.11 34.95 4.13
CA VAL A 573 2.83 33.99 3.27
C VAL A 573 2.94 32.61 3.93
N PRO A 574 3.09 31.53 3.14
CA PRO A 574 3.26 30.19 3.69
C PRO A 574 4.43 30.13 4.69
N SER A 575 4.20 29.50 5.84
CA SER A 575 5.25 29.27 6.83
C SER A 575 6.32 28.33 6.29
N GLN A 576 7.58 28.67 6.59
CA GLN A 576 8.70 27.74 6.47
C GLN A 576 8.75 26.83 7.70
N MET A 577 9.27 25.62 7.51
CA MET A 577 9.44 24.65 8.60
C MET A 577 10.48 25.10 9.61
N ARG A 578 10.25 24.80 10.89
CA ARG A 578 11.11 25.18 12.01
C ARG A 578 11.59 23.94 12.78
N PRO A 579 12.75 24.01 13.45
CA PRO A 579 13.18 22.98 14.40
C PRO A 579 12.23 22.89 15.60
N GLN A 580 12.15 21.72 16.21
CA GLN A 580 11.58 21.56 17.56
C GLN A 580 12.64 21.88 18.63
N PRO A 581 12.25 22.10 19.89
CA PRO A 581 13.21 22.31 20.97
C PRO A 581 14.28 21.20 21.02
N GLY A 582 15.55 21.60 20.97
CA GLY A 582 16.69 20.68 20.96
C GLY A 582 17.21 20.30 19.56
N ASP A 583 16.40 20.48 18.51
CA ASP A 583 16.82 20.19 17.13
C ASP A 583 17.69 21.34 16.58
N SER A 584 18.81 21.02 15.94
CA SER A 584 19.68 22.01 15.28
C SER A 584 19.13 22.48 13.94
N SER A 585 18.22 21.71 13.34
CA SER A 585 17.56 22.03 12.06
C SER A 585 16.13 21.47 12.02
N PRO A 586 15.24 21.96 11.13
CA PRO A 586 13.89 21.40 10.97
C PRO A 586 13.89 19.91 10.61
N GLN A 587 14.81 19.54 9.73
CA GLN A 587 14.93 18.20 9.17
C GLN A 587 15.73 17.30 10.10
N LYS A 588 15.19 16.12 10.39
CA LYS A 588 15.89 15.10 11.18
C LYS A 588 15.41 13.69 10.91
N THR A 589 16.30 12.74 11.18
CA THR A 589 15.97 11.32 11.29
C THR A 589 15.44 11.01 12.69
N ILE A 590 14.75 9.87 12.84
CA ILE A 590 14.40 9.32 14.15
C ILE A 590 15.44 8.24 14.49
N ASN A 591 16.29 8.52 15.47
CA ASN A 591 17.39 7.64 15.87
C ASN A 591 17.37 7.39 17.38
N TYR A 592 16.98 6.18 17.80
CA TYR A 592 16.89 5.84 19.21
C TYR A 592 18.25 5.94 19.93
N LEU A 593 19.33 5.52 19.27
CA LEU A 593 20.66 5.46 19.87
C LEU A 593 21.24 6.84 20.19
N THR A 594 20.98 7.83 19.34
CA THR A 594 21.56 9.18 19.49
C THR A 594 20.60 10.17 20.14
N GLN A 595 19.29 9.91 20.11
CA GLN A 595 18.28 10.86 20.61
C GLN A 595 17.60 10.41 21.91
N VAL A 596 17.48 9.11 22.16
CA VAL A 596 16.68 8.58 23.27
C VAL A 596 17.56 7.89 24.32
N GLN A 597 18.45 6.99 23.91
CA GLN A 597 19.37 6.30 24.82
C GLN A 597 20.18 7.26 25.72
N PRO A 598 20.72 8.40 25.22
CA PRO A 598 21.48 9.32 26.07
C PRO A 598 20.66 9.94 27.20
N VAL A 599 19.33 10.06 27.03
CA VAL A 599 18.43 10.52 28.10
C VAL A 599 18.39 9.48 29.22
N TRP A 600 18.31 8.19 28.88
CA TRP A 600 18.35 7.10 29.85
C TRP A 600 19.69 7.01 30.56
N ASP A 601 20.78 7.14 29.80
CA ASP A 601 22.14 7.06 30.34
C ASP A 601 22.40 8.18 31.36
N LYS A 602 21.85 9.37 31.11
CA LYS A 602 22.01 10.51 32.00
C LYS A 602 21.12 10.45 33.24
N HIS A 603 19.88 9.99 33.09
CA HIS A 603 18.84 10.19 34.12
C HIS A 603 18.30 8.90 34.75
N CYS A 604 18.55 7.73 34.17
CA CYS A 604 17.82 6.51 34.52
C CYS A 604 18.69 5.31 34.87
N ILE A 605 19.83 5.09 34.20
CA ILE A 605 20.60 3.84 34.33
C ILE A 605 21.23 3.65 35.72
N GLU A 606 21.36 4.70 36.54
CA GLU A 606 21.83 4.56 37.92
C GLU A 606 20.91 3.63 38.74
N CYS A 607 19.60 3.71 38.52
CA CYS A 607 18.61 2.85 39.15
C CYS A 607 18.14 1.70 38.24
N HIS A 608 18.20 1.90 36.93
CA HIS A 608 17.73 0.97 35.90
C HIS A 608 18.90 0.36 35.10
N GLY A 609 20.00 0.04 35.78
CA GLY A 609 21.23 -0.47 35.18
C GLY A 609 21.21 -1.97 34.87
N ALA A 610 22.37 -2.51 34.52
CA ALA A 610 22.52 -3.93 34.17
C ALA A 610 22.43 -4.89 35.37
N VAL A 611 22.77 -4.42 36.57
CA VAL A 611 22.81 -5.21 37.80
C VAL A 611 21.65 -4.79 38.69
N ASP A 612 20.83 -5.77 39.10
CA ASP A 612 19.64 -5.61 39.96
C ASP A 612 18.77 -4.38 39.62
N PRO A 613 18.32 -4.23 38.37
CA PRO A 613 17.55 -3.06 37.94
C PRO A 613 16.29 -2.88 38.78
N LYS A 614 16.11 -1.68 39.34
CA LYS A 614 14.87 -1.34 40.05
C LYS A 614 13.68 -1.52 39.12
N GLY A 615 12.59 -2.04 39.69
CA GLY A 615 11.41 -2.35 38.90
C GLY A 615 11.63 -3.44 37.83
N GLY A 616 12.74 -4.19 37.88
CA GLY A 616 13.07 -5.22 36.90
C GLY A 616 13.20 -4.67 35.47
N LEU A 617 13.47 -3.38 35.33
CA LEU A 617 13.55 -2.68 34.05
C LEU A 617 14.99 -2.23 33.83
N ASN A 618 15.67 -2.88 32.88
CA ASN A 618 17.02 -2.53 32.46
C ASN A 618 16.96 -1.56 31.27
N LEU A 619 17.54 -0.37 31.43
CA LEU A 619 17.55 0.72 30.44
C LEU A 619 18.93 0.98 29.85
N THR A 620 19.88 0.04 29.99
CA THR A 620 21.20 0.21 29.37
C THR A 620 21.13 0.12 27.84
N GLY A 621 22.01 0.88 27.19
CA GLY A 621 22.24 0.83 25.74
C GLY A 621 22.99 -0.40 25.25
N ALA A 622 23.10 -1.46 26.07
CA ALA A 622 23.83 -2.67 25.70
C ALA A 622 23.25 -3.28 24.42
N PRO A 623 24.07 -3.57 23.39
CA PRO A 623 23.60 -4.18 22.15
C PRO A 623 22.90 -5.52 22.37
N THR A 624 21.71 -5.67 21.80
CA THR A 624 21.08 -6.98 21.56
C THR A 624 21.29 -7.37 20.09
N LYS A 625 20.71 -8.50 19.67
CA LYS A 625 20.83 -9.00 18.30
C LYS A 625 20.58 -7.92 17.24
N LEU A 626 19.52 -7.13 17.37
CA LEU A 626 19.15 -6.08 16.41
C LEU A 626 19.00 -4.70 17.04
N TRP A 627 18.95 -4.57 18.36
CA TRP A 627 18.56 -3.33 19.04
C TRP A 627 19.44 -3.07 20.27
N THR A 628 18.89 -2.47 21.31
CA THR A 628 19.47 -2.41 22.66
C THR A 628 18.54 -3.02 23.70
N VAL A 629 19.09 -3.35 24.87
CA VAL A 629 18.31 -3.89 26.00
C VAL A 629 17.18 -2.93 26.40
N SER A 630 17.49 -1.64 26.51
CA SER A 630 16.51 -0.60 26.83
C SER A 630 15.34 -0.56 25.84
N TYR A 631 15.64 -0.60 24.54
CA TYR A 631 14.61 -0.50 23.50
C TYR A 631 13.66 -1.69 23.54
N GLU A 632 14.19 -2.91 23.62
CA GLU A 632 13.38 -4.12 23.72
C GLU A 632 12.52 -4.14 24.99
N ALA A 633 13.06 -3.66 26.12
CA ALA A 633 12.33 -3.60 27.37
C ALA A 633 11.18 -2.57 27.33
N LEU A 634 11.41 -1.41 26.72
CA LEU A 634 10.40 -0.34 26.60
C LEU A 634 9.32 -0.67 25.57
N MET A 635 9.69 -1.33 24.46
CA MET A 635 8.81 -1.76 23.39
C MET A 635 8.19 -3.14 23.64
N ASN A 636 8.28 -3.68 24.86
CA ASN A 636 7.63 -4.93 25.20
C ASN A 636 6.12 -4.73 25.36
N SER A 637 5.36 -5.22 24.37
CA SER A 637 3.89 -5.17 24.36
C SER A 637 3.21 -5.89 25.54
N ARG A 638 3.90 -6.82 26.21
CA ARG A 638 3.38 -7.59 27.34
C ARG A 638 4.07 -7.15 28.63
N ASN A 639 3.64 -6.02 29.17
CA ASN A 639 4.09 -5.53 30.47
C ASN A 639 3.15 -6.01 31.59
N PRO A 640 3.46 -7.11 32.29
CA PRO A 640 2.59 -7.65 33.33
C PRO A 640 2.50 -6.74 34.56
N ARG A 641 3.39 -5.75 34.71
CA ARG A 641 3.41 -4.86 35.88
C ARG A 641 2.44 -3.70 35.78
N LEU A 642 2.22 -3.19 34.57
CA LEU A 642 1.37 -2.02 34.30
C LEU A 642 0.12 -2.34 33.47
N GLY A 643 0.05 -3.52 32.85
CA GLY A 643 -1.05 -3.86 31.92
C GLY A 643 -0.95 -3.16 30.56
N ILE A 644 -0.03 -2.20 30.39
CA ILE A 644 0.26 -1.49 29.15
C ILE A 644 1.77 -1.35 28.89
N PRO A 645 2.20 -1.24 27.62
CA PRO A 645 3.61 -1.04 27.28
C PRO A 645 4.14 0.27 27.87
N TYR A 646 5.42 0.33 28.24
CA TYR A 646 6.01 1.59 28.71
C TYR A 646 5.99 2.66 27.62
N ALA A 647 6.14 2.28 26.36
CA ALA A 647 6.01 3.17 25.21
C ALA A 647 4.55 3.63 24.92
N GLY A 648 3.54 3.11 25.64
CA GLY A 648 2.13 3.42 25.41
C GLY A 648 1.47 2.52 24.35
N GLU A 649 0.32 2.94 23.85
CA GLU A 649 -0.39 2.27 22.77
C GLU A 649 0.28 2.60 21.43
N TYR A 650 0.92 1.60 20.83
CA TYR A 650 1.53 1.66 19.49
C TYR A 650 1.19 0.43 18.64
N MET A 651 0.41 -0.51 19.19
CA MET A 651 0.06 -1.77 18.54
C MET A 651 -0.95 -1.56 17.43
N SER A 652 -1.84 -0.56 17.58
CA SER A 652 -2.73 -0.09 16.51
C SER A 652 -1.98 0.34 15.26
N ALA A 653 -0.74 0.81 15.42
CA ALA A 653 0.13 1.28 14.34
C ALA A 653 1.03 0.17 13.78
N ASN A 654 0.96 -1.08 14.26
CA ASN A 654 1.88 -2.16 13.88
C ASN A 654 1.76 -2.52 12.39
N GLU A 655 2.80 -2.19 11.62
CA GLU A 655 2.87 -2.43 10.17
C GLU A 655 3.21 -3.89 9.87
N ASP A 656 3.95 -4.55 10.77
CA ASP A 656 4.41 -5.94 10.65
C ASP A 656 3.32 -6.96 11.04
N LYS A 657 2.12 -6.80 10.47
CA LYS A 657 0.98 -7.70 10.67
C LYS A 657 0.30 -8.02 9.35
N GLY A 658 -0.07 -9.28 9.17
CA GLY A 658 -0.90 -9.71 8.05
C GLY A 658 -2.29 -9.08 8.09
N SER A 659 -2.96 -9.04 9.25
CA SER A 659 -4.24 -8.35 9.38
C SER A 659 -4.41 -7.80 10.79
N ALA A 660 -4.99 -6.60 10.93
CA ALA A 660 -5.34 -5.98 12.20
C ALA A 660 -6.51 -4.99 12.03
N ASP A 661 -7.11 -4.58 13.14
CA ASP A 661 -8.14 -3.54 13.13
C ASP A 661 -7.52 -2.17 12.78
N ILE A 662 -7.82 -1.70 11.56
CA ILE A 662 -7.41 -0.41 11.01
C ILE A 662 -8.54 0.61 10.97
N SER A 663 -9.62 0.37 11.71
CA SER A 663 -10.69 1.35 11.88
C SER A 663 -10.15 2.69 12.36
N TYR A 664 -10.93 3.73 12.08
CA TYR A 664 -10.60 5.08 12.51
C TYR A 664 -10.35 5.12 14.02
N ARG A 665 -9.34 5.88 14.42
CA ARG A 665 -8.98 6.09 15.83
C ARG A 665 -9.09 7.58 16.12
N ASN A 666 -9.81 7.89 17.20
CA ASN A 666 -9.95 9.24 17.72
C ASN A 666 -8.59 9.80 18.17
N ALA A 667 -8.51 11.12 18.32
CA ALA A 667 -7.35 11.80 18.88
C ALA A 667 -6.98 11.21 20.25
N TYR A 668 -5.70 11.29 20.58
CA TYR A 668 -5.08 10.75 21.78
C TYR A 668 -5.16 9.23 21.97
N HIS A 669 -5.56 8.47 20.94
CA HIS A 669 -5.67 7.02 21.02
C HIS A 669 -4.33 6.29 21.15
N SER A 670 -3.26 6.83 20.56
CA SER A 670 -1.95 6.19 20.50
C SER A 670 -0.83 7.21 20.58
N GLY A 671 0.41 6.75 20.80
CA GLY A 671 1.59 7.61 20.89
C GLY A 671 1.83 8.15 22.31
N SER A 672 2.56 9.26 22.41
CA SER A 672 3.14 9.76 23.67
C SER A 672 2.11 10.01 24.79
N HIS A 673 0.90 10.50 24.50
CA HIS A 673 -0.14 10.73 25.53
C HIS A 673 -0.62 9.46 26.24
N THR A 674 -0.39 8.29 25.65
CA THR A 674 -0.76 6.99 26.21
C THR A 674 0.41 6.29 26.91
N SER A 675 1.60 6.90 26.92
CA SER A 675 2.82 6.30 27.43
C SER A 675 3.02 6.59 28.93
N PRO A 676 3.15 5.54 29.78
CA PRO A 676 3.57 5.70 31.17
C PRO A 676 4.92 6.41 31.34
N LEU A 677 5.81 6.33 30.34
CA LEU A 677 7.08 7.06 30.37
C LEU A 677 6.86 8.56 30.42
N VAL A 678 5.87 9.08 29.69
CA VAL A 678 5.56 10.53 29.68
C VAL A 678 5.16 11.01 31.07
N THR A 679 4.42 10.22 31.83
CA THR A 679 4.08 10.53 33.23
C THR A 679 5.33 10.63 34.11
N VAL A 680 6.34 9.78 33.87
CA VAL A 680 7.61 9.80 34.60
C VAL A 680 8.45 11.02 34.21
N ILE A 681 8.73 11.18 32.91
CA ILE A 681 9.63 12.25 32.43
C ILE A 681 9.00 13.63 32.51
N GLY A 682 7.67 13.72 32.47
CA GLY A 682 6.89 14.92 32.77
C GLY A 682 6.66 15.15 34.27
N ASN A 683 7.21 14.28 35.13
CA ASN A 683 7.11 14.36 36.58
C ASN A 683 5.67 14.55 37.10
N GLY A 684 4.73 13.80 36.53
CA GLY A 684 3.30 13.83 36.88
C GLY A 684 2.51 15.04 36.38
N ARG A 685 3.15 16.01 35.68
CA ARG A 685 2.45 17.20 35.16
C ARG A 685 1.59 16.90 33.94
N ILE A 686 1.96 15.87 33.20
CA ILE A 686 1.23 15.43 32.01
C ILE A 686 0.46 14.17 32.38
N PRO A 687 -0.88 14.22 32.39
CA PRO A 687 -1.69 13.08 32.78
C PRO A 687 -1.59 11.96 31.73
N LEU A 688 -1.47 10.72 32.20
CA LEU A 688 -1.57 9.53 31.36
C LEU A 688 -3.00 9.39 30.86
N ARG A 689 -3.20 9.18 29.56
CA ARG A 689 -4.52 8.81 29.02
C ARG A 689 -4.69 7.29 29.05
N HIS A 690 -5.11 6.78 30.22
CA HIS A 690 -5.37 5.37 30.45
C HIS A 690 -6.41 5.21 31.59
N PRO A 691 -7.28 4.17 31.58
CA PRO A 691 -8.23 3.94 32.67
C PRO A 691 -7.60 3.90 34.07
N ASP A 692 -6.41 3.31 34.20
CA ASP A 692 -5.67 3.20 35.47
C ASP A 692 -4.65 4.34 35.71
N ALA A 693 -4.82 5.49 35.05
CA ALA A 693 -3.85 6.59 35.07
C ALA A 693 -3.39 6.99 36.47
N ASP A 694 -4.32 7.18 37.41
CA ASP A 694 -4.00 7.58 38.78
C ASP A 694 -3.18 6.53 39.54
N ALA A 695 -3.51 5.25 39.36
CA ALA A 695 -2.79 4.16 40.00
C ALA A 695 -1.36 4.06 39.46
N ILE A 696 -1.21 4.20 38.14
CA ILE A 696 0.08 4.20 37.46
C ILE A 696 0.90 5.43 37.89
N ALA A 697 0.31 6.63 37.89
CA ALA A 697 0.96 7.86 38.30
C ALA A 697 1.44 7.80 39.75
N ARG A 698 0.61 7.35 40.70
CA ARG A 698 1.02 7.17 42.11
C ARG A 698 2.23 6.24 42.25
N ARG A 699 2.26 5.16 41.46
CA ARG A 699 3.35 4.18 41.46
C ARG A 699 4.63 4.73 40.83
N LEU A 700 4.53 5.54 39.78
CA LEU A 700 5.67 5.95 38.98
C LEU A 700 6.20 7.35 39.31
N VAL A 701 5.37 8.32 39.68
CA VAL A 701 5.82 9.71 39.89
C VAL A 701 6.62 9.85 41.19
N ASN A 702 6.13 9.29 42.30
CA ASN A 702 6.76 9.46 43.61
C ASN A 702 8.22 8.96 43.68
N PRO A 703 8.56 7.77 43.11
CA PRO A 703 9.95 7.32 43.05
C PRO A 703 10.84 8.16 42.13
N HIS A 704 10.27 8.81 41.11
CA HIS A 704 11.02 9.59 40.11
C HIS A 704 10.93 11.11 40.34
N ARG A 705 10.43 11.56 41.50
CA ARG A 705 10.13 12.98 41.77
C ARG A 705 11.32 13.95 41.64
N ASN A 706 12.55 13.43 41.63
CA ASN A 706 13.78 14.22 41.50
C ASN A 706 14.33 14.24 40.06
N ILE A 707 13.78 13.43 39.14
CA ILE A 707 14.20 13.40 37.75
C ILE A 707 13.61 14.61 37.03
N ARG A 708 14.46 15.38 36.35
CA ARG A 708 14.08 16.58 35.59
C ARG A 708 14.81 16.55 34.25
N LEU A 709 14.04 16.39 33.18
CA LEU A 709 14.55 16.54 31.83
C LEU A 709 14.47 18.02 31.43
N THR A 710 15.41 18.45 30.61
CA THR A 710 15.28 19.66 29.81
C THR A 710 14.16 19.49 28.77
N GLN A 711 13.65 20.60 28.24
CA GLN A 711 12.64 20.53 27.17
C GLN A 711 13.15 19.77 25.94
N ALA A 712 14.42 19.94 25.59
CA ALA A 712 15.05 19.22 24.48
C ALA A 712 15.05 17.70 24.70
N GLU A 713 15.47 17.24 25.88
CA GLU A 713 15.46 15.81 26.23
C GLU A 713 14.03 15.25 26.24
N PHE A 714 13.07 16.00 26.78
CA PHE A 714 11.65 15.61 26.77
C PHE A 714 11.13 15.45 25.33
N VAL A 715 11.36 16.44 24.47
CA VAL A 715 10.92 16.44 23.07
C VAL A 715 11.53 15.27 22.29
N SER A 716 12.80 14.94 22.51
CA SER A 716 13.45 13.79 21.87
C SER A 716 12.74 12.47 22.19
N VAL A 717 12.35 12.25 23.45
CA VAL A 717 11.64 11.02 23.86
C VAL A 717 10.23 10.99 23.29
N VAL A 718 9.44 12.06 23.40
CA VAL A 718 8.06 12.05 22.90
C VAL A 718 7.98 11.94 21.38
N ASN A 719 8.95 12.53 20.65
CA ASN A 719 9.03 12.39 19.20
C ASN A 719 9.26 10.92 18.80
N TRP A 720 10.14 10.20 19.50
CA TRP A 720 10.33 8.76 19.28
C TRP A 720 9.06 7.94 19.57
N LEU A 721 8.34 8.27 20.64
CA LEU A 721 7.06 7.62 20.98
C LEU A 721 6.00 7.90 19.92
N ASP A 722 5.89 9.14 19.44
CA ASP A 722 4.95 9.56 18.40
C ASP A 722 5.33 9.04 17.00
N ALA A 723 6.59 8.66 16.79
CA ALA A 723 7.05 7.89 15.63
C ALA A 723 6.83 6.37 15.80
N PHE A 724 6.07 5.96 16.82
CA PHE A 724 5.76 4.56 17.16
C PHE A 724 6.99 3.68 17.36
N GLY A 725 8.03 4.26 17.96
CA GLY A 725 9.18 3.50 18.41
C GLY A 725 10.15 3.09 17.31
N GLN A 726 10.31 3.86 16.23
CA GLN A 726 11.39 3.62 15.26
C GLN A 726 12.76 3.61 15.96
N PHE A 727 13.63 2.65 15.60
CA PHE A 727 14.94 2.52 16.22
C PHE A 727 16.05 3.11 15.33
N TYR A 728 16.14 2.65 14.08
CA TYR A 728 17.20 3.06 13.14
C TYR A 728 16.80 4.31 12.34
N PRO A 729 17.77 5.19 12.04
CA PRO A 729 17.54 6.41 11.25
C PRO A 729 17.41 6.18 9.74
N SER A 730 17.78 4.99 9.26
CA SER A 730 17.89 4.71 7.82
C SER A 730 17.75 3.22 7.47
N TYR A 731 17.57 2.95 6.18
CA TYR A 731 17.73 1.61 5.63
C TYR A 731 19.21 1.17 5.54
N TRP A 732 20.13 2.12 5.46
CA TRP A 732 21.58 1.91 5.32
C TRP A 732 22.25 1.38 6.60
N GLY A 733 23.38 0.68 6.43
CA GLY A 733 24.23 0.20 7.51
C GLY A 733 23.91 -1.21 8.02
N LEU A 734 24.87 -1.79 8.73
CA LEU A 734 24.78 -3.09 9.38
C LEU A 734 24.07 -2.97 10.73
N LYS A 735 23.13 -3.87 11.05
CA LYS A 735 22.24 -3.76 12.21
C LYS A 735 22.44 -4.90 13.21
N ASN A 736 22.78 -6.08 12.71
CA ASN A 736 22.95 -7.27 13.52
C ASN A 736 24.24 -7.23 14.36
N ALA A 737 24.16 -7.55 15.65
CA ALA A 737 25.30 -7.57 16.57
C ALA A 737 26.46 -8.48 16.12
N ALA A 738 26.21 -9.45 15.21
CA ALA A 738 27.27 -10.20 14.56
C ALA A 738 28.28 -9.33 13.77
N HIS A 739 27.95 -8.05 13.55
CA HIS A 739 28.78 -7.08 12.86
C HIS A 739 29.40 -6.02 13.79
N GLU A 740 29.35 -6.18 15.11
CA GLU A 740 29.76 -5.14 16.08
C GLU A 740 31.17 -4.54 15.85
N GLY A 741 32.11 -5.31 15.32
CA GLY A 741 33.46 -4.84 14.99
C GLY A 741 33.62 -4.18 13.61
N HIS A 742 32.55 -4.03 12.82
CA HIS A 742 32.59 -3.45 11.48
C HIS A 742 32.33 -1.95 11.52
N GLU A 743 33.05 -1.15 10.72
CA GLU A 743 32.89 0.31 10.67
C GLU A 743 31.48 0.82 10.32
N PHE A 744 30.67 0.01 9.62
CA PHE A 744 29.30 0.34 9.24
C PHE A 744 28.26 -0.28 10.17
N PHE A 745 28.66 -0.74 11.35
CA PHE A 745 27.73 -1.25 12.35
C PHE A 745 27.01 -0.11 13.07
N ARG A 746 25.69 -0.09 12.91
CA ARG A 746 24.75 0.87 13.51
C ARG A 746 25.24 2.32 13.37
N PRO A 747 25.51 2.75 12.13
CA PRO A 747 26.05 4.07 11.88
C PRO A 747 25.01 5.14 12.23
N ASP A 748 25.48 6.32 12.61
CA ASP A 748 24.61 7.49 12.56
C ASP A 748 24.45 7.93 11.10
N VAL A 749 23.22 8.29 10.72
CA VAL A 749 22.89 8.62 9.33
C VAL A 749 22.12 9.92 9.29
N GLY A 750 22.66 10.86 8.52
CA GLY A 750 22.07 12.18 8.32
C GLY A 750 20.78 12.11 7.50
N PHE A 751 20.02 13.21 7.55
CA PHE A 751 18.72 13.32 6.90
C PHE A 751 18.78 13.05 5.38
N GLU A 752 19.71 13.70 4.68
CA GLU A 752 19.85 13.57 3.22
C GLU A 752 20.14 12.13 2.78
N ASP A 753 21.02 11.44 3.51
CA ASP A 753 21.36 10.04 3.23
C ASP A 753 20.18 9.10 3.54
N ALA A 754 19.43 9.37 4.61
CA ALA A 754 18.28 8.56 5.00
C ALA A 754 17.15 8.58 3.96
N ILE A 755 16.97 9.69 3.24
CA ILE A 755 15.95 9.85 2.19
C ILE A 755 16.50 9.65 0.77
N ASN A 756 17.78 9.28 0.65
CA ASN A 756 18.44 9.11 -0.64
C ASN A 756 17.95 7.84 -1.34
N ARG A 757 17.80 7.93 -2.67
CA ARG A 757 17.46 6.79 -3.52
C ARG A 757 18.69 6.02 -3.98
N GLU A 758 19.83 6.69 -4.04
CA GLU A 758 21.12 6.09 -4.40
C GLU A 758 21.92 5.70 -3.16
N ILE A 759 22.87 4.79 -3.34
CA ILE A 759 23.82 4.43 -2.28
C ILE A 759 24.64 5.68 -1.95
N PRO A 760 24.56 6.22 -0.72
CA PRO A 760 25.37 7.36 -0.35
C PRO A 760 26.86 7.03 -0.45
N ALA A 761 27.69 8.02 -0.80
CA ALA A 761 29.14 7.83 -0.96
C ALA A 761 29.78 7.19 0.29
N THR A 762 29.31 7.58 1.48
CA THR A 762 29.72 7.01 2.77
C THR A 762 29.50 5.50 2.86
N PHE A 763 28.45 4.98 2.22
CA PHE A 763 28.08 3.56 2.26
C PHE A 763 28.57 2.75 1.06
N ALA A 764 29.11 3.39 0.01
CA ALA A 764 29.61 2.67 -1.16
C ALA A 764 30.59 1.52 -0.81
N PRO A 765 31.57 1.70 0.10
CA PRO A 765 32.49 0.61 0.47
C PRO A 765 31.79 -0.63 1.04
N LEU A 766 30.72 -0.45 1.82
CA LEU A 766 29.93 -1.55 2.38
C LEU A 766 29.25 -2.38 1.29
N TYR A 767 28.69 -1.72 0.29
CA TYR A 767 27.96 -2.39 -0.78
C TYR A 767 28.90 -3.02 -1.81
N ASP A 768 30.05 -2.40 -2.05
CA ASP A 768 31.09 -2.96 -2.93
C ASP A 768 31.78 -4.18 -2.32
N ASN A 769 31.97 -4.18 -1.00
CA ASN A 769 32.61 -5.28 -0.25
C ASN A 769 31.75 -5.75 0.92
N PRO A 770 30.57 -6.37 0.67
CA PRO A 770 29.65 -6.73 1.72
C PRO A 770 30.22 -7.84 2.63
N PRO A 771 29.98 -7.78 3.95
CA PRO A 771 30.48 -8.80 4.87
C PRO A 771 29.87 -10.15 4.51
N LYS A 772 30.74 -11.15 4.38
CA LYS A 772 30.30 -12.54 4.21
C LYS A 772 29.67 -13.02 5.51
N GLN A 773 28.79 -14.02 5.42
CA GLN A 773 28.30 -14.74 6.60
C GLN A 773 29.46 -15.04 7.55
N PRO A 774 29.36 -14.70 8.85
CA PRO A 774 30.27 -15.24 9.82
C PRO A 774 30.24 -16.76 9.66
N LYS A 775 31.38 -17.40 9.36
CA LYS A 775 31.48 -18.86 9.47
C LYS A 775 31.06 -19.15 10.90
N THR A 776 29.94 -19.84 11.08
CA THR A 776 29.51 -20.31 12.40
C THR A 776 30.71 -21.02 13.02
N THR A 777 31.34 -20.39 14.01
CA THR A 777 32.32 -21.06 14.84
C THR A 777 31.58 -22.26 15.42
N ALA A 778 32.10 -23.46 15.13
CA ALA A 778 31.54 -24.71 15.57
C ALA A 778 31.16 -24.58 17.05
N ARG A 779 29.93 -24.99 17.38
CA ARG A 779 29.48 -25.14 18.77
C ARG A 779 30.60 -25.81 19.56
N SER A 780 31.19 -25.09 20.51
CA SER A 780 31.98 -25.74 21.56
C SER A 780 31.06 -26.74 22.24
N LYS A 781 31.54 -27.98 22.33
CA LYS A 781 30.84 -29.15 22.86
C LYS A 781 30.25 -28.93 24.25
#